data_AF-A0A9C9GMD0-F1
#
_entry.id   AF-A0A9C9GMD0-F1
#
_cell.length_a   1.000
_cell.length_b   1.000
_cell.length_c   1.000
_cell.angle_alpha   90.00
_cell.angle_beta   90.00
_cell.angle_gamma   90.00
#
_symmetry.space_group_name_H-M   'P 1'
#
loop_
_entity.id
_entity.type
_entity.pdbx_description
1 polymer ?
#
loop_
_entity_poly.entity_id
_entity_poly.type
_entity_poly.pdbx_seq_one_letter_code
_entity_poly.pdbx_strand_id
1 'polypeptide(L)'
;MNQTAKYLSKRRSDSGYSELRKMMLEDVQEMSGHIWTDYNLHDPGVTILEQLCYALTDINYRSDYSVEDLLVNRENLIELHQHGMFTPEESMPCRPLTVKDYQKYFIDRIQELDYVLVKPANITLSPQSNGQENKKLLITGLYDVYIKPQFDAGKHVSNNTGKENSSRKNTLYHENIKQKILYEYSKVRNIGEDINEIIFIEDISCELVADIEVDDSRSSIDIACDIYYKVYKMLSGRVSKLNIYELENQGEMLSDLLSGPLLTSGYVTDEVLDKISDKISLSRLVANVRNISGVVNVKSLAIETISGEVYSDYLPALSSVCHRLLIPSRQDEIRLRIKINDKTIELDFYEFATSYEMLLHNECHLEKSVVHKFEKSNQTHYGPILNDYFSVQAQFPDVYGINQSGVPASFSTERKSMALQLKGYMMQFDQLMSDHLAMLDNIRDFFSINMNAESSYKTQALDENSVPDLEKLYDKRPDKEFLSSDDSYENFPERKNRVFDYLLALNGREKELYGFEYKNPYFTKTELMDFVLISKCNNLRHIHNISGNRSGAYNYNKPCWGNRNVSAFEKYILNMIGVDVRCRSFVYPLTKKSISYSYKSESCNGIFSIENPENEEKSQNSIQYYFIKIDYDKDKFSEILSEKRKNFTIVPHISVTPERSSIFFDSIKNRFIGEENNLPQFVLCNGVNLDNYRVGHIMDSSGFDVIFNTTINSDMPDKWNYIASFKKLNEAFEAVNLLRYYFVQLNLEMEGMHMIEHNLLLPVSLSGRILISEDTDKEFYTHQVSIVLPDWSAR
;
A
#
# COMPACT_ATOMS: atom_id res chain seq x y z
N MET A 1 -17.33 47.47 24.73
CA MET A 1 -17.44 47.31 23.26
C MET A 1 -16.81 45.97 22.92
N ASN A 2 -17.60 45.02 22.42
CA ASN A 2 -17.04 43.81 21.80
C ASN A 2 -16.35 44.27 20.52
N GLN A 3 -15.05 44.53 20.56
CA GLN A 3 -14.26 44.66 19.34
C GLN A 3 -14.21 43.27 18.73
N THR A 4 -15.07 43.01 17.75
CA THR A 4 -14.88 41.90 16.81
C THR A 4 -13.50 42.08 16.20
N ALA A 5 -12.63 41.08 16.38
CA ALA A 5 -11.31 41.10 15.78
C ALA A 5 -11.44 41.37 14.27
N LYS A 6 -10.74 42.38 13.78
CA LYS A 6 -10.67 42.67 12.36
C LYS A 6 -9.63 41.74 11.73
N TYR A 7 -10.00 41.13 10.61
CA TYR A 7 -9.13 40.23 9.86
C TYR A 7 -8.94 40.80 8.45
N LEU A 8 -7.67 40.91 8.02
CA LEU A 8 -7.35 41.17 6.62
C LEU A 8 -7.50 39.85 5.85
N SER A 9 -8.62 39.68 5.15
CA SER A 9 -8.84 38.50 4.31
C SER A 9 -7.97 38.58 3.05
N LYS A 10 -7.12 37.59 2.82
CA LYS A 10 -6.40 37.44 1.55
C LYS A 10 -7.41 37.29 0.41
N ARG A 11 -7.42 38.23 -0.55
CA ARG A 11 -8.11 38.07 -1.83
C ARG A 11 -7.16 37.32 -2.78
N ARG A 12 -7.68 36.38 -3.58
CA ARG A 12 -6.90 35.60 -4.57
C ARG A 12 -6.34 36.44 -5.74
N SER A 13 -6.42 37.76 -5.68
CA SER A 13 -5.86 38.68 -6.67
C SER A 13 -4.60 39.34 -6.11
N ASP A 14 -3.71 39.83 -6.99
CA ASP A 14 -2.55 40.66 -6.64
C ASP A 14 -2.96 41.81 -5.71
N SER A 15 -2.90 41.58 -4.40
CA SER A 15 -3.10 42.62 -3.40
C SER A 15 -1.80 43.42 -3.32
N GLY A 16 -1.56 44.21 -4.37
CA GLY A 16 -0.41 45.09 -4.45
C GLY A 16 -0.38 46.04 -3.26
N TYR A 17 0.82 46.50 -2.91
CA TYR A 17 1.11 47.40 -1.79
C TYR A 17 0.05 48.48 -1.53
N SER A 18 -0.45 49.12 -2.59
CA SER A 18 -1.42 50.21 -2.50
C SER A 18 -2.77 49.77 -1.90
N GLU A 19 -3.26 48.58 -2.24
CA GLU A 19 -4.52 48.05 -1.71
C GLU A 19 -4.35 47.64 -0.25
N LEU A 20 -3.26 46.94 0.08
CA LEU A 20 -2.96 46.53 1.45
C LEU A 20 -2.79 47.74 2.38
N ARG A 21 -2.05 48.76 1.94
CA ARG A 21 -1.89 50.03 2.68
C ARG A 21 -3.22 50.71 2.93
N LYS A 22 -4.09 50.78 1.92
CA LYS A 22 -5.42 51.38 2.06
C LYS A 22 -6.25 50.63 3.11
N MET A 23 -6.31 49.30 3.02
CA MET A 23 -7.07 48.47 3.96
C MET A 23 -6.56 48.61 5.40
N MET A 24 -5.24 48.50 5.59
CA MET A 24 -4.66 48.64 6.93
C MET A 24 -4.89 50.04 7.53
N LEU A 25 -4.83 51.09 6.70
CA LEU A 25 -5.09 52.45 7.15
C LEU A 25 -6.57 52.63 7.57
N GLU A 26 -7.52 52.13 6.78
CA GLU A 26 -8.95 52.14 7.10
C GLU A 26 -9.22 51.38 8.42
N ASP A 27 -8.57 50.23 8.62
CA ASP A 27 -8.71 49.44 9.84
C ASP A 27 -8.16 50.15 11.08
N VAL A 28 -6.96 50.74 10.98
CA VAL A 28 -6.35 51.51 12.07
C VAL A 28 -7.17 52.76 12.39
N GLN A 29 -7.71 53.44 11.38
CA GLN A 29 -8.60 54.60 11.57
C GLN A 29 -9.87 54.23 12.32
N GLU A 30 -10.48 53.09 12.00
CA GLU A 30 -11.67 52.64 12.71
C GLU A 30 -11.34 52.23 14.16
N MET A 31 -10.22 51.55 14.38
CA MET A 31 -9.82 51.07 15.71
C MET A 31 -9.35 52.19 16.64
N SER A 32 -8.63 53.19 16.10
CA SER A 32 -7.86 54.17 16.88
C SER A 32 -8.17 55.63 16.55
N GLY A 33 -9.09 55.92 15.63
CA GLY A 33 -9.41 57.28 15.15
C GLY A 33 -9.93 58.26 16.20
N HIS A 34 -10.26 57.77 17.40
CA HIS A 34 -10.62 58.58 18.56
C HIS A 34 -9.41 59.01 19.42
N ILE A 35 -8.23 58.40 19.20
CA ILE A 35 -6.96 58.68 19.88
C ILE A 35 -5.93 59.19 18.87
N TRP A 36 -5.65 58.42 17.82
CA TRP A 36 -4.74 58.78 16.74
C TRP A 36 -5.56 59.41 15.62
N THR A 37 -5.39 60.72 15.39
CA THR A 37 -6.22 61.50 14.44
C THR A 37 -5.44 62.00 13.24
N ASP A 38 -4.11 61.95 13.28
CA ASP A 38 -3.23 62.39 12.18
C ASP A 38 -2.70 61.19 11.40
N TYR A 39 -3.15 61.05 10.16
CA TYR A 39 -2.76 59.96 9.26
C TYR A 39 -1.99 60.46 8.04
N ASN A 40 -1.28 61.59 8.19
CA ASN A 40 -0.46 62.16 7.13
C ASN A 40 0.93 61.49 7.04
N LEU A 41 1.60 61.69 5.90
CA LEU A 41 2.92 61.10 5.59
C LEU A 41 4.07 61.48 6.55
N HIS A 42 3.87 62.53 7.37
CA HIS A 42 4.90 62.96 8.32
C HIS A 42 4.77 62.27 9.68
N ASP A 43 3.66 61.59 9.94
CA ASP A 43 3.44 60.85 11.18
C ASP A 43 4.29 59.56 11.19
N PRO A 44 5.13 59.35 12.22
CA PRO A 44 5.97 58.15 12.31
C PRO A 44 5.21 56.82 12.36
N GLY A 45 3.98 56.81 12.91
CA GLY A 45 3.11 55.64 12.92
C GLY A 45 2.63 55.27 11.52
N VAL A 46 2.36 56.27 10.66
CA VAL A 46 2.03 56.02 9.24
C VAL A 46 3.24 55.44 8.52
N THR A 47 4.45 55.95 8.77
CA THR A 47 5.68 55.37 8.23
C THR A 47 5.85 53.91 8.65
N ILE A 48 5.65 53.58 9.93
CA ILE A 48 5.71 52.20 10.43
C ILE A 48 4.70 51.32 9.69
N LEU A 49 3.45 51.78 9.57
CA LEU A 49 2.40 51.07 8.86
C LEU A 49 2.80 50.79 7.40
N GLU A 50 3.35 51.79 6.70
CA GLU A 50 3.80 51.65 5.33
C GLU A 50 4.92 50.62 5.16
N GLN A 51 5.92 50.60 6.05
CA GLN A 51 6.99 49.60 5.98
C GLN A 51 6.46 48.19 6.27
N LEU A 52 5.54 48.05 7.24
CA LEU A 52 4.88 46.77 7.51
C LEU A 52 4.05 46.29 6.31
N CYS A 53 3.30 47.19 5.66
CA CYS A 53 2.58 46.86 4.43
C CYS A 53 3.52 46.36 3.35
N TYR A 54 4.66 47.02 3.14
CA TYR A 54 5.63 46.61 2.13
C TYR A 54 6.21 45.22 2.43
N ALA A 55 6.64 44.96 3.67
CA ALA A 55 7.13 43.64 4.06
C ALA A 55 6.08 42.53 3.90
N LEU A 56 4.81 42.82 4.21
CA LEU A 56 3.70 41.89 3.98
C LEU A 56 3.46 41.60 2.50
N THR A 57 3.77 42.52 1.58
CA THR A 57 3.64 42.23 0.13
C THR A 57 4.61 41.17 -0.35
N ASP A 58 5.85 41.13 0.17
CA ASP A 58 6.81 40.06 -0.13
C ASP A 58 6.32 38.71 0.41
N ILE A 59 5.83 38.70 1.65
CA ILE A 59 5.25 37.50 2.27
C ILE A 59 4.05 36.99 1.46
N ASN A 60 3.15 37.87 1.03
CA ASN A 60 2.01 37.51 0.20
C ASN A 60 2.45 36.91 -1.13
N TYR A 61 3.41 37.57 -1.80
CA TYR A 61 3.98 37.11 -3.07
C TYR A 61 4.56 35.70 -2.95
N ARG A 62 5.36 35.42 -1.92
CA ARG A 62 5.92 34.07 -1.70
C ARG A 62 4.85 33.05 -1.30
N SER A 63 3.81 33.48 -0.61
CA SER A 63 2.68 32.61 -0.24
C SER A 63 1.73 32.33 -1.42
N ASP A 64 1.96 32.93 -2.59
CA ASP A 64 1.20 32.73 -3.83
C ASP A 64 1.95 31.87 -4.87
N TYR A 65 3.14 31.35 -4.54
CA TYR A 65 3.79 30.34 -5.37
C TYR A 65 2.88 29.13 -5.59
N SER A 66 3.05 28.47 -6.74
CA SER A 66 2.28 27.29 -7.07
C SER A 66 2.58 26.16 -6.09
N VAL A 67 1.67 25.18 -5.99
CA VAL A 67 1.88 24.03 -5.10
C VAL A 67 3.13 23.25 -5.51
N GLU A 68 3.37 23.14 -6.82
CA GLU A 68 4.54 22.48 -7.39
C GLU A 68 5.85 23.15 -6.93
N ASP A 69 5.89 24.48 -6.96
CA ASP A 69 7.05 25.27 -6.52
C ASP A 69 7.28 25.15 -5.00
N LEU A 70 6.22 25.06 -4.21
CA LEU A 70 6.32 24.90 -2.75
C LEU A 70 6.73 23.48 -2.32
N LEU A 71 6.40 22.45 -3.10
CA LEU A 71 6.67 21.05 -2.76
C LEU A 71 8.01 20.53 -3.30
N VAL A 72 8.69 21.28 -4.15
CA VAL A 72 9.93 20.83 -4.77
C VAL A 72 11.09 20.70 -3.76
N ASN A 73 11.89 19.66 -3.92
CA ASN A 73 13.07 19.42 -3.11
C ASN A 73 14.30 20.18 -3.67
N ARG A 74 15.46 20.06 -2.98
CA ARG A 74 16.72 20.70 -3.39
C ARG A 74 17.29 20.15 -4.72
N GLU A 75 16.79 19.01 -5.17
CA GLU A 75 17.16 18.38 -6.44
C GLU A 75 16.21 18.79 -7.58
N ASN A 76 15.31 19.76 -7.33
CA ASN A 76 14.31 20.24 -8.28
C ASN A 76 13.28 19.17 -8.69
N LEU A 77 12.99 18.22 -7.78
CA LEU A 77 12.04 17.13 -7.97
C LEU A 77 10.92 17.18 -6.92
N ILE A 78 9.72 16.75 -7.32
CA ILE A 78 8.58 16.58 -6.42
C ILE A 78 8.50 15.11 -6.01
N GLU A 79 8.68 14.84 -4.72
CA GLU A 79 8.57 13.50 -4.17
C GLU A 79 7.10 13.16 -3.85
N LEU A 80 6.35 12.74 -4.86
CA LEU A 80 4.90 12.46 -4.74
C LEU A 80 4.57 11.53 -3.56
N HIS A 81 5.32 10.43 -3.41
CA HIS A 81 5.06 9.42 -2.37
C HIS A 81 5.22 9.99 -0.95
N GLN A 82 6.11 10.98 -0.76
CA GLN A 82 6.24 11.63 0.54
C GLN A 82 4.98 12.43 0.89
N HIS A 83 4.22 12.88 -0.10
CA HIS A 83 3.03 13.69 0.09
C HIS A 83 1.75 12.86 -0.10
N GLY A 84 1.83 11.53 -0.05
CA GLY A 84 0.68 10.64 -0.27
C GLY A 84 0.09 10.75 -1.67
N MET A 85 0.85 11.23 -2.66
CA MET A 85 0.45 11.32 -4.07
C MET A 85 1.16 10.21 -4.87
N PHE A 86 0.53 9.78 -5.96
CA PHE A 86 1.00 8.66 -6.78
C PHE A 86 0.76 8.96 -8.27
N THR A 87 1.52 8.32 -9.15
CA THR A 87 1.29 8.46 -10.58
C THR A 87 0.03 7.71 -11.02
N PRO A 88 -0.55 7.99 -12.20
CA PRO A 88 -1.71 7.25 -12.70
C PRO A 88 -1.48 5.73 -12.75
N GLU A 89 -0.27 5.29 -13.09
CA GLU A 89 0.09 3.86 -13.20
C GLU A 89 0.19 3.16 -11.85
N GLU A 90 0.43 3.92 -10.78
CA GLU A 90 0.49 3.39 -9.41
C GLU A 90 -0.89 3.36 -8.76
N SER A 91 -1.80 4.26 -9.16
CA SER A 91 -3.08 4.51 -8.48
C SER A 91 -4.31 3.94 -9.19
N MET A 92 -4.33 3.93 -10.53
CA MET A 92 -5.50 3.52 -11.32
C MET A 92 -5.62 1.99 -11.49
N PRO A 93 -4.54 1.25 -11.81
CA PRO A 93 -4.66 -0.19 -12.06
C PRO A 93 -5.09 -0.97 -10.82
N CYS A 94 -5.88 -2.02 -11.04
CA CYS A 94 -6.28 -2.96 -10.01
C CYS A 94 -5.89 -4.39 -10.41
N ARG A 95 -6.05 -5.34 -9.49
CA ARG A 95 -5.85 -6.76 -9.82
C ARG A 95 -6.86 -7.21 -10.89
N PRO A 96 -6.54 -8.26 -11.66
CA PRO A 96 -7.56 -8.95 -12.44
C PRO A 96 -8.69 -9.42 -11.52
N LEU A 97 -9.92 -8.97 -11.79
CA LEU A 97 -11.12 -9.35 -11.02
C LEU A 97 -12.10 -10.12 -11.89
N THR A 98 -12.20 -9.74 -13.16
CA THR A 98 -13.07 -10.43 -14.11
C THR A 98 -12.31 -11.52 -14.85
N VAL A 99 -13.08 -12.46 -15.39
CA VAL A 99 -12.57 -13.50 -16.29
C VAL A 99 -11.79 -12.89 -17.48
N LYS A 100 -12.27 -11.76 -18.03
CA LYS A 100 -11.60 -11.05 -19.13
C LYS A 100 -10.29 -10.40 -18.68
N ASP A 101 -10.23 -9.86 -17.46
CA ASP A 101 -8.98 -9.30 -16.92
C ASP A 101 -7.89 -10.36 -16.79
N TYR A 102 -8.26 -11.58 -16.33
CA TYR A 102 -7.32 -12.69 -16.28
C TYR A 102 -6.81 -13.06 -17.69
N GLN A 103 -7.68 -13.06 -18.71
CA GLN A 103 -7.27 -13.30 -20.09
C GLN A 103 -6.27 -12.23 -20.57
N LYS A 104 -6.58 -10.94 -20.39
CA LYS A 104 -5.69 -9.82 -20.72
C LYS A 104 -4.35 -9.94 -20.01
N TYR A 105 -4.36 -10.25 -18.71
CA TYR A 105 -3.16 -10.41 -17.90
C TYR A 105 -2.27 -11.56 -18.38
N PHE A 106 -2.84 -12.74 -18.65
CA PHE A 106 -2.04 -13.88 -19.15
C PHE A 106 -1.45 -13.62 -20.54
N ILE A 107 -2.22 -13.02 -21.45
CA ILE A 107 -1.77 -12.64 -22.80
C ILE A 107 -0.66 -11.57 -22.75
N ASP A 108 -0.70 -10.68 -21.75
CA ASP A 108 0.35 -9.70 -21.54
C ASP A 108 1.65 -10.32 -21.00
N ARG A 109 1.53 -11.16 -19.95
CA ARG A 109 2.68 -11.69 -19.21
C ARG A 109 3.36 -12.89 -19.87
N ILE A 110 2.63 -13.66 -20.67
CA ILE A 110 3.12 -14.90 -21.28
C ILE A 110 3.05 -14.72 -22.79
N GLN A 111 4.17 -14.28 -23.39
CA GLN A 111 4.25 -13.98 -24.83
C GLN A 111 4.04 -15.23 -25.70
N GLU A 112 4.27 -16.42 -25.15
CA GLU A 112 4.07 -17.70 -25.81
C GLU A 112 2.60 -18.13 -25.88
N LEU A 113 1.64 -17.26 -25.54
CA LEU A 113 0.20 -17.53 -25.67
C LEU A 113 -0.39 -16.68 -26.79
N ASP A 114 -1.02 -17.34 -27.78
CA ASP A 114 -1.79 -16.65 -28.80
C ASP A 114 -3.16 -16.24 -28.26
N TYR A 115 -3.77 -17.10 -27.43
CA TYR A 115 -5.10 -16.89 -26.86
C TYR A 115 -5.28 -17.62 -25.52
N VAL A 116 -6.09 -17.02 -24.64
CA VAL A 116 -6.47 -17.59 -23.34
C VAL A 116 -7.96 -17.36 -23.13
N LEU A 117 -8.65 -18.40 -22.67
CA LEU A 117 -10.06 -18.35 -22.29
C LEU A 117 -10.21 -18.92 -20.88
N VAL A 118 -10.63 -18.08 -19.95
CA VAL A 118 -10.91 -18.47 -18.57
C VAL A 118 -12.41 -18.73 -18.44
N LYS A 119 -12.81 -19.78 -17.72
CA LYS A 119 -14.22 -20.09 -17.41
C LYS A 119 -14.35 -20.57 -15.97
N PRO A 120 -15.50 -20.36 -15.31
CA PRO A 120 -15.78 -21.01 -14.04
C PRO A 120 -15.68 -22.54 -14.17
N ALA A 121 -15.08 -23.19 -13.17
CA ALA A 121 -14.74 -24.60 -13.22
C ALA A 121 -15.99 -25.50 -13.13
N ASN A 122 -16.05 -26.51 -14.00
CA ASN A 122 -17.11 -27.52 -13.98
C ASN A 122 -16.58 -28.84 -13.43
N ILE A 123 -16.72 -29.03 -12.11
CA ILE A 123 -16.18 -30.21 -11.43
C ILE A 123 -17.10 -31.40 -11.63
N THR A 124 -16.53 -32.52 -12.04
CA THR A 124 -17.25 -33.77 -12.25
C THR A 124 -17.40 -34.48 -10.90
N LEU A 125 -18.63 -34.87 -10.53
CA LEU A 125 -18.89 -35.58 -9.29
C LEU A 125 -18.23 -36.96 -9.24
N SER A 126 -17.84 -37.39 -8.05
CA SER A 126 -17.44 -38.78 -7.83
C SER A 126 -18.64 -39.70 -8.13
N PRO A 127 -18.47 -40.78 -8.93
CA PRO A 127 -19.58 -41.64 -9.28
C PRO A 127 -20.17 -42.28 -8.03
N GLN A 128 -21.46 -42.03 -7.77
CA GLN A 128 -22.22 -42.88 -6.87
C GLN A 128 -22.39 -44.25 -7.52
N SER A 129 -22.28 -45.30 -6.72
CA SER A 129 -22.47 -46.69 -7.10
C SER A 129 -23.87 -46.90 -7.69
N ASN A 130 -24.08 -46.60 -8.98
CA ASN A 130 -25.13 -47.09 -9.90
C ASN A 130 -25.25 -46.17 -11.13
N GLY A 131 -24.38 -46.35 -12.13
CA GLY A 131 -24.66 -46.15 -13.57
C GLY A 131 -25.33 -44.87 -14.09
N GLN A 132 -25.51 -43.82 -13.30
CA GLN A 132 -26.08 -42.53 -13.75
C GLN A 132 -24.99 -41.61 -14.29
N GLU A 133 -25.36 -40.76 -15.24
CA GLU A 133 -24.48 -39.77 -15.85
C GLU A 133 -23.73 -38.94 -14.81
N ASN A 134 -22.44 -38.68 -15.07
CA ASN A 134 -21.61 -37.85 -14.20
C ASN A 134 -22.19 -36.43 -14.16
N LYS A 135 -22.98 -36.12 -13.13
CA LYS A 135 -23.43 -34.75 -12.85
C LYS A 135 -22.19 -33.87 -12.67
N LYS A 136 -22.21 -32.69 -13.28
CA LYS A 136 -21.20 -31.66 -13.09
C LYS A 136 -21.74 -30.65 -12.10
N LEU A 137 -20.91 -30.14 -11.21
CA LEU A 137 -21.26 -28.97 -10.45
C LEU A 137 -20.26 -27.84 -10.56
N LEU A 138 -20.84 -26.66 -10.76
CA LEU A 138 -20.17 -25.39 -10.87
C LEU A 138 -19.80 -24.93 -9.46
N ILE A 139 -18.51 -24.63 -9.25
CA ILE A 139 -18.03 -23.95 -8.05
C ILE A 139 -17.53 -22.58 -8.47
N THR A 140 -18.18 -21.53 -7.97
CA THR A 140 -17.76 -20.15 -8.23
C THR A 140 -16.46 -19.85 -7.49
N GLY A 141 -15.58 -19.07 -8.11
CA GLY A 141 -14.22 -18.81 -7.62
C GLY A 141 -13.18 -19.84 -8.08
N LEU A 142 -13.59 -21.01 -8.57
CA LEU A 142 -12.66 -21.92 -9.24
C LEU A 142 -12.69 -21.73 -10.75
N TYR A 143 -11.53 -21.80 -11.40
CA TYR A 143 -11.40 -21.51 -12.83
C TYR A 143 -10.77 -22.66 -13.62
N ASP A 144 -11.35 -22.97 -14.78
CA ASP A 144 -10.74 -23.77 -15.84
C ASP A 144 -10.12 -22.80 -16.87
N VAL A 145 -8.83 -22.95 -17.14
CA VAL A 145 -8.06 -22.06 -18.03
C VAL A 145 -7.74 -22.79 -19.32
N TYR A 146 -8.39 -22.39 -20.41
CA TYR A 146 -8.14 -22.90 -21.75
C TYR A 146 -7.07 -22.05 -22.44
N ILE A 147 -6.03 -22.69 -22.96
CA ILE A 147 -4.90 -21.99 -23.57
C ILE A 147 -4.61 -22.45 -24.98
N LYS A 148 -4.25 -21.49 -25.82
CA LYS A 148 -3.64 -21.73 -27.12
C LYS A 148 -2.21 -21.18 -27.11
N PRO A 149 -1.19 -22.06 -27.06
CA PRO A 149 0.20 -21.61 -27.14
C PRO A 149 0.54 -21.13 -28.54
N GLN A 150 1.44 -20.16 -28.63
CA GLN A 150 2.08 -19.77 -29.87
C GLN A 150 2.89 -20.97 -30.37
N PHE A 151 2.55 -21.42 -31.58
CA PHE A 151 3.29 -22.50 -32.20
C PHE A 151 4.44 -21.90 -33.02
N ASP A 152 5.68 -22.19 -32.64
CA ASP A 152 6.87 -21.77 -33.36
C ASP A 152 6.85 -22.44 -34.74
N ALA A 153 6.44 -21.69 -35.77
CA ALA A 153 6.21 -22.19 -37.13
C ALA A 153 7.48 -22.73 -37.83
N GLY A 154 8.65 -22.70 -37.19
CA GLY A 154 9.93 -23.10 -37.79
C GLY A 154 10.85 -24.02 -36.98
N LYS A 155 10.47 -24.50 -35.78
CA LYS A 155 11.43 -25.27 -34.92
C LYS A 155 11.03 -26.69 -34.52
N HIS A 156 9.79 -27.11 -34.76
CA HIS A 156 9.32 -28.44 -34.35
C HIS A 156 8.93 -29.38 -35.49
N VAL A 157 9.13 -28.97 -36.75
CA VAL A 157 8.96 -29.84 -37.92
C VAL A 157 10.25 -29.87 -38.74
N SER A 158 11.36 -30.28 -38.12
CA SER A 158 12.46 -30.84 -38.89
C SER A 158 13.01 -32.08 -38.20
N ASN A 159 12.96 -33.16 -38.96
CA ASN A 159 13.70 -34.42 -38.85
C ASN A 159 12.96 -35.59 -38.19
N ASN A 160 12.55 -36.48 -39.10
CA ASN A 160 12.22 -37.90 -38.96
C ASN A 160 13.32 -38.72 -38.24
N THR A 161 13.68 -38.37 -37.01
CA THR A 161 14.51 -39.21 -36.15
C THR A 161 13.84 -39.38 -34.79
N GLY A 162 13.02 -40.45 -34.69
CA GLY A 162 12.53 -41.01 -33.43
C GLY A 162 11.22 -40.39 -32.91
N LYS A 163 10.09 -41.07 -33.13
CA LYS A 163 8.76 -40.72 -32.59
C LYS A 163 8.71 -40.57 -31.05
N GLU A 164 9.68 -41.11 -30.32
CA GLU A 164 9.73 -41.02 -28.85
C GLU A 164 10.32 -39.70 -28.31
N ASN A 165 11.23 -39.05 -29.05
CA ASN A 165 11.88 -37.81 -28.60
C ASN A 165 11.01 -36.56 -28.81
N SER A 166 10.16 -36.56 -29.85
CA SER A 166 9.22 -35.45 -30.13
C SER A 166 8.08 -35.40 -29.11
N SER A 167 7.54 -36.55 -28.68
CA SER A 167 6.48 -36.60 -27.67
C SER A 167 6.96 -36.09 -26.31
N ARG A 168 8.19 -36.47 -25.87
CA ARG A 168 8.77 -35.96 -24.61
C ARG A 168 9.01 -34.46 -24.62
N LYS A 169 9.48 -33.89 -25.74
CA LYS A 169 9.70 -32.44 -25.87
C LYS A 169 8.39 -31.64 -25.82
N ASN A 170 7.32 -32.14 -26.45
CA ASN A 170 6.01 -31.50 -26.40
C ASN A 170 5.39 -31.56 -25.00
N THR A 171 5.52 -32.69 -24.29
CA THR A 171 5.06 -32.79 -22.89
C THR A 171 5.78 -31.79 -21.99
N LEU A 172 7.11 -31.68 -22.11
CA LEU A 172 7.90 -30.73 -21.32
C LEU A 172 7.55 -29.27 -21.64
N TYR A 173 7.30 -28.94 -22.91
CA TYR A 173 6.84 -27.62 -23.31
C TYR A 173 5.48 -27.26 -22.68
N HIS A 174 4.52 -28.18 -22.74
CA HIS A 174 3.21 -28.00 -22.12
C HIS A 174 3.31 -27.85 -20.60
N GLU A 175 4.14 -28.66 -19.93
CA GLU A 175 4.40 -28.52 -18.50
C GLU A 175 5.01 -27.15 -18.15
N ASN A 176 5.99 -26.68 -18.93
CA ASN A 176 6.60 -25.36 -18.72
C ASN A 176 5.58 -24.22 -18.83
N ILE A 177 4.68 -24.26 -19.83
CA ILE A 177 3.62 -23.25 -19.96
C ILE A 177 2.65 -23.32 -18.79
N LYS A 178 2.23 -24.53 -18.37
CA LYS A 178 1.36 -24.69 -17.18
C LYS A 178 2.03 -24.08 -15.94
N GLN A 179 3.31 -24.35 -15.71
CA GLN A 179 4.04 -23.78 -14.58
C GLN A 179 4.17 -22.26 -14.67
N LYS A 180 4.38 -21.69 -15.86
CA LYS A 180 4.37 -20.23 -16.07
C LYS A 180 3.02 -19.61 -15.73
N ILE A 181 1.92 -20.22 -16.17
CA ILE A 181 0.57 -19.75 -15.85
C ILE A 181 0.32 -19.80 -14.35
N LEU A 182 0.62 -20.91 -13.69
CA LEU A 182 0.47 -21.03 -12.23
C LEU A 182 1.34 -20.02 -11.47
N TYR A 183 2.57 -19.79 -11.94
CA TYR A 183 3.49 -18.81 -11.38
C TYR A 183 2.98 -17.37 -11.55
N GLU A 184 2.49 -16.99 -12.73
CA GLU A 184 1.92 -15.66 -12.95
C GLU A 184 0.60 -15.48 -12.21
N TYR A 185 -0.26 -16.51 -12.19
CA TYR A 185 -1.50 -16.51 -11.41
C TYR A 185 -1.24 -16.32 -9.92
N SER A 186 -0.22 -16.97 -9.34
CA SER A 186 0.09 -16.83 -7.92
C SER A 186 0.44 -15.39 -7.50
N LYS A 187 0.83 -14.53 -8.45
CA LYS A 187 1.07 -13.10 -8.19
C LYS A 187 -0.23 -12.30 -8.15
N VAL A 188 -1.25 -12.71 -8.91
CA VAL A 188 -2.52 -11.99 -9.10
C VAL A 188 -3.76 -12.68 -8.51
N ARG A 189 -3.62 -13.87 -7.93
CA ARG A 189 -4.70 -14.63 -7.26
C ARG A 189 -5.48 -13.77 -6.27
N ASN A 190 -6.80 -13.79 -6.34
CA ASN A 190 -7.68 -13.14 -5.37
C ASN A 190 -8.18 -14.11 -4.30
N ILE A 191 -8.58 -13.59 -3.15
CA ILE A 191 -9.14 -14.32 -2.01
C ILE A 191 -10.38 -15.10 -2.47
N GLY A 192 -10.47 -16.37 -2.08
CA GLY A 192 -11.58 -17.25 -2.44
C GLY A 192 -11.56 -17.71 -3.90
N GLU A 193 -10.47 -17.47 -4.65
CA GLU A 193 -10.34 -17.89 -6.05
C GLU A 193 -9.18 -18.84 -6.28
N ASP A 194 -9.32 -19.87 -7.12
CA ASP A 194 -8.19 -20.72 -7.51
C ASP A 194 -8.33 -21.32 -8.92
N ILE A 195 -7.23 -21.83 -9.48
CA ILE A 195 -7.26 -22.57 -10.74
C ILE A 195 -7.53 -24.05 -10.45
N ASN A 196 -8.59 -24.59 -11.05
CA ASN A 196 -8.88 -26.01 -11.02
C ASN A 196 -8.03 -26.79 -12.03
N GLU A 197 -8.10 -26.40 -13.31
CA GLU A 197 -7.36 -27.08 -14.38
C GLU A 197 -6.88 -26.11 -15.49
N ILE A 198 -5.73 -26.44 -16.08
CA ILE A 198 -5.22 -25.77 -17.29
C ILE A 198 -5.31 -26.77 -18.46
N ILE A 199 -6.11 -26.40 -19.46
CA ILE A 199 -6.53 -27.22 -20.59
C ILE A 199 -5.94 -26.63 -21.88
N PHE A 200 -5.24 -27.45 -22.66
CA PHE A 200 -4.77 -27.04 -23.98
C PHE A 200 -5.93 -27.18 -24.98
N ILE A 201 -6.18 -26.12 -25.75
CA ILE A 201 -7.15 -26.14 -26.85
C ILE A 201 -6.61 -27.09 -27.93
N GLU A 202 -7.47 -27.94 -28.46
CA GLU A 202 -7.10 -28.90 -29.51
C GLU A 202 -6.83 -28.15 -30.83
N ASP A 203 -5.73 -28.49 -31.52
CA ASP A 203 -5.38 -27.89 -32.82
C ASP A 203 -5.81 -28.81 -33.98
N ILE A 204 -6.70 -28.31 -34.85
CA ILE A 204 -6.99 -28.90 -36.16
C ILE A 204 -6.10 -28.24 -37.21
N SER A 205 -5.14 -29.00 -37.72
CA SER A 205 -4.30 -28.58 -38.84
C SER A 205 -5.11 -28.45 -40.14
N CYS A 206 -4.89 -27.35 -40.85
CA CYS A 206 -5.61 -26.95 -42.06
C CYS A 206 -4.66 -26.45 -43.14
N GLU A 207 -5.02 -26.67 -44.41
CA GLU A 207 -4.31 -26.17 -45.59
C GLU A 207 -5.13 -25.08 -46.28
N LEU A 208 -4.44 -24.12 -46.90
CA LEU A 208 -5.05 -23.09 -47.74
C LEU A 208 -5.19 -23.60 -49.17
N VAL A 209 -6.40 -23.58 -49.71
CA VAL A 209 -6.68 -23.89 -51.11
C VAL A 209 -7.32 -22.67 -51.76
N ALA A 210 -6.62 -22.04 -52.71
CA ALA A 210 -7.09 -20.81 -53.33
C ALA A 210 -6.65 -20.64 -54.79
N ASP A 211 -7.50 -19.98 -55.58
CA ASP A 211 -7.23 -19.53 -56.96
C ASP A 211 -7.43 -18.01 -57.02
N ILE A 212 -6.33 -17.28 -57.18
CA ILE A 212 -6.27 -15.82 -57.05
C ILE A 212 -5.66 -15.21 -58.30
N GLU A 213 -6.25 -14.12 -58.77
CA GLU A 213 -5.80 -13.34 -59.91
C GLU A 213 -5.13 -12.05 -59.42
N VAL A 214 -3.91 -11.81 -59.87
CA VAL A 214 -3.06 -10.69 -59.43
C VAL A 214 -2.60 -9.87 -60.63
N ASP A 215 -2.25 -8.61 -60.38
CA ASP A 215 -1.63 -7.74 -61.38
C ASP A 215 -0.09 -7.89 -61.39
N ASP A 216 0.58 -7.16 -62.27
CA ASP A 216 2.04 -7.17 -62.45
C ASP A 216 2.74 -6.04 -61.65
N SER A 217 2.07 -5.47 -60.63
CA SER A 217 2.62 -4.35 -59.85
C SER A 217 3.62 -4.78 -58.78
N ARG A 218 3.53 -6.03 -58.30
CA ARG A 218 4.36 -6.60 -57.23
C ARG A 218 4.77 -8.04 -57.56
N SER A 219 5.83 -8.52 -56.91
CA SER A 219 6.24 -9.92 -57.00
C SER A 219 5.10 -10.85 -56.57
N SER A 220 4.84 -11.90 -57.37
CA SER A 220 3.83 -12.91 -57.04
C SER A 220 4.14 -13.64 -55.73
N ILE A 221 5.42 -13.71 -55.35
CA ILE A 221 5.88 -14.37 -54.13
C ILE A 221 5.55 -13.51 -52.91
N ASP A 222 5.79 -12.19 -52.98
CA ASP A 222 5.42 -11.27 -51.89
C ASP A 222 3.90 -11.28 -51.67
N ILE A 223 3.12 -11.28 -52.75
CA ILE A 223 1.65 -11.38 -52.67
C ILE A 223 1.25 -12.73 -52.04
N ALA A 224 1.90 -13.84 -52.42
CA ALA A 224 1.65 -15.14 -51.81
C ALA A 224 1.98 -15.14 -50.29
N CYS A 225 3.11 -14.57 -49.89
CA CYS A 225 3.49 -14.41 -48.48
C CYS A 225 2.46 -13.57 -47.71
N ASP A 226 1.99 -12.45 -48.27
CA ASP A 226 0.96 -11.61 -47.68
C ASP A 226 -0.37 -12.36 -47.50
N ILE A 227 -0.76 -13.17 -48.49
CA ILE A 227 -1.96 -14.01 -48.42
C ILE A 227 -1.82 -15.02 -47.28
N TYR A 228 -0.75 -15.82 -47.28
CA TYR A 228 -0.51 -16.82 -46.23
C TYR A 228 -0.44 -16.18 -44.85
N TYR A 229 0.21 -15.02 -44.70
CA TYR A 229 0.30 -14.31 -43.44
C TYR A 229 -1.07 -13.79 -42.97
N LYS A 230 -1.90 -13.23 -43.87
CA LYS A 230 -3.26 -12.79 -43.54
C LYS A 230 -4.14 -13.95 -43.12
N VAL A 231 -4.08 -15.09 -43.82
CA VAL A 231 -4.82 -16.30 -43.45
C VAL A 231 -4.33 -16.85 -42.11
N TYR A 232 -3.01 -16.94 -41.94
CA TYR A 232 -2.37 -17.35 -40.70
C TYR A 232 -2.81 -16.48 -39.51
N LYS A 233 -2.75 -15.14 -39.64
CA LYS A 233 -3.13 -14.20 -38.58
C LYS A 233 -4.60 -14.30 -38.20
N MET A 234 -5.48 -14.61 -39.16
CA MET A 234 -6.91 -14.76 -38.88
C MET A 234 -7.23 -16.10 -38.21
N LEU A 235 -6.53 -17.18 -38.58
CA LEU A 235 -6.69 -18.52 -37.99
C LEU A 235 -5.92 -18.69 -36.67
N SER A 236 -4.82 -17.95 -36.47
CA SER A 236 -4.02 -18.03 -35.25
C SER A 236 -4.80 -17.57 -34.02
N GLY A 237 -5.86 -16.78 -34.19
CA GLY A 237 -6.64 -16.25 -33.07
C GLY A 237 -5.78 -15.40 -32.12
N ARG A 238 -4.65 -14.89 -32.63
CA ARG A 238 -3.68 -14.16 -31.81
C ARG A 238 -4.24 -12.79 -31.43
N VAL A 239 -4.26 -12.51 -30.13
CA VAL A 239 -4.79 -11.26 -29.59
C VAL A 239 -3.90 -10.09 -29.99
N SER A 240 -4.48 -9.13 -30.73
CA SER A 240 -3.78 -7.91 -31.14
C SER A 240 -3.75 -6.88 -29.99
N LYS A 241 -2.60 -6.23 -29.80
CA LYS A 241 -2.38 -5.23 -28.74
C LYS A 241 -2.30 -3.82 -29.35
N LEU A 242 -2.89 -2.84 -28.68
CA LEU A 242 -2.96 -1.44 -29.08
C LEU A 242 -2.00 -0.57 -28.26
N ASN A 243 -1.60 0.58 -28.80
CA ASN A 243 -0.80 1.56 -28.05
C ASN A 243 -1.70 2.52 -27.26
N ILE A 244 -1.52 2.60 -25.94
CA ILE A 244 -2.27 3.50 -25.05
C ILE A 244 -2.21 4.97 -25.48
N TYR A 245 -1.04 5.47 -25.90
CA TYR A 245 -0.90 6.89 -26.26
C TYR A 245 -1.59 7.24 -27.57
N GLU A 246 -1.75 6.26 -28.48
CA GLU A 246 -2.54 6.46 -29.70
C GLU A 246 -4.03 6.59 -29.36
N LEU A 247 -4.52 5.82 -28.38
CA LEU A 247 -5.91 5.88 -27.90
C LEU A 247 -6.17 7.17 -27.12
N GLU A 248 -5.24 7.59 -26.26
CA GLU A 248 -5.33 8.86 -25.53
C GLU A 248 -5.39 10.05 -26.51
N ASN A 249 -4.54 10.06 -27.54
CA ASN A 249 -4.58 11.08 -28.60
C ASN A 249 -5.89 11.07 -29.42
N GLN A 250 -6.60 9.94 -29.45
CA GLN A 250 -7.92 9.81 -30.07
C GLN A 250 -9.07 10.27 -29.14
N GLY A 251 -8.77 10.68 -27.90
CA GLY A 251 -9.72 11.23 -26.95
C GLY A 251 -10.23 10.24 -25.90
N GLU A 252 -9.67 9.03 -25.83
CA GLU A 252 -9.98 8.07 -24.75
C GLU A 252 -9.39 8.56 -23.42
N MET A 253 -10.13 8.42 -22.32
CA MET A 253 -9.65 8.82 -21.01
C MET A 253 -8.63 7.82 -20.46
N LEU A 254 -7.49 8.32 -19.98
CA LEU A 254 -6.44 7.49 -19.39
C LEU A 254 -6.94 6.65 -18.20
N SER A 255 -7.91 7.14 -17.43
CA SER A 255 -8.55 6.39 -16.34
C SER A 255 -9.22 5.10 -16.80
N ASP A 256 -9.84 5.11 -17.99
CA ASP A 256 -10.54 3.96 -18.54
C ASP A 256 -9.54 2.98 -19.18
N LEU A 257 -8.48 3.51 -19.78
CA LEU A 257 -7.38 2.73 -20.36
C LEU A 257 -6.52 2.00 -19.30
N LEU A 258 -6.38 2.59 -18.12
CA LEU A 258 -5.66 2.00 -16.98
C LEU A 258 -6.59 1.20 -16.04
N SER A 259 -7.86 1.04 -16.39
CA SER A 259 -8.80 0.23 -15.63
C SER A 259 -8.50 -1.26 -15.79
N GLY A 260 -8.51 -1.99 -14.67
CA GLY A 260 -8.13 -3.40 -14.64
C GLY A 260 -6.63 -3.62 -14.42
N PRO A 261 -6.07 -4.76 -14.83
CA PRO A 261 -4.66 -5.08 -14.61
C PRO A 261 -3.73 -4.20 -15.43
N LEU A 262 -2.63 -3.77 -14.81
CA LEU A 262 -1.58 -3.04 -15.49
C LEU A 262 -0.90 -3.94 -16.55
N LEU A 263 -1.17 -3.64 -17.82
CA LEU A 263 -0.59 -4.31 -19.00
C LEU A 263 0.70 -3.60 -19.41
N THR A 264 1.73 -4.38 -19.78
CA THR A 264 3.07 -3.87 -20.10
C THR A 264 3.45 -3.94 -21.58
N SER A 265 2.75 -4.75 -22.35
CA SER A 265 3.03 -5.02 -23.77
C SER A 265 1.95 -4.45 -24.70
N GLY A 266 1.20 -3.43 -24.25
CA GLY A 266 0.07 -2.84 -24.97
C GLY A 266 -1.30 -3.12 -24.35
N TYR A 267 -2.31 -2.43 -24.86
CA TYR A 267 -3.69 -2.48 -24.38
C TYR A 267 -4.51 -3.50 -25.18
N VAL A 268 -5.38 -4.23 -24.49
CA VAL A 268 -6.29 -5.23 -25.08
C VAL A 268 -7.72 -4.88 -24.71
N THR A 269 -8.56 -4.62 -25.72
CA THR A 269 -9.98 -4.33 -25.52
C THR A 269 -10.79 -5.61 -25.38
N ASP A 270 -11.91 -5.52 -24.65
CA ASP A 270 -12.87 -6.61 -24.51
C ASP A 270 -13.43 -7.08 -25.86
N GLU A 271 -13.64 -6.15 -26.79
CA GLU A 271 -14.13 -6.47 -28.13
C GLU A 271 -13.17 -7.36 -28.93
N VAL A 272 -11.85 -7.20 -28.74
CA VAL A 272 -10.86 -8.03 -29.42
C VAL A 272 -10.95 -9.47 -28.91
N LEU A 273 -11.13 -9.66 -27.60
CA LEU A 273 -11.31 -10.99 -27.01
C LEU A 273 -12.60 -11.65 -27.50
N ASP A 274 -13.71 -10.90 -27.51
CA ASP A 274 -15.01 -11.41 -27.95
C ASP A 274 -14.98 -11.82 -29.43
N LYS A 275 -14.40 -10.99 -30.32
CA LYS A 275 -14.26 -11.28 -31.76
C LYS A 275 -13.45 -12.55 -32.05
N ILE A 276 -12.49 -12.91 -31.19
CA ILE A 276 -11.69 -14.15 -31.36
C ILE A 276 -12.50 -15.38 -30.96
N SER A 277 -13.43 -15.23 -30.02
CA SER A 277 -14.35 -16.28 -29.61
C SER A 277 -15.51 -16.51 -30.58
N ASP A 278 -15.69 -15.64 -31.58
CA ASP A 278 -16.71 -15.76 -32.62
C ASP A 278 -16.32 -16.75 -33.74
N LYS A 279 -17.32 -17.15 -34.54
CA LYS A 279 -17.10 -17.94 -35.76
C LYS A 279 -16.31 -17.13 -36.79
N ILE A 280 -15.28 -17.74 -37.37
CA ILE A 280 -14.45 -17.09 -38.40
C ILE A 280 -15.20 -17.16 -39.74
N SER A 281 -15.64 -16.02 -40.27
CA SER A 281 -16.27 -15.95 -41.60
C SER A 281 -15.23 -15.94 -42.71
N LEU A 282 -15.32 -16.89 -43.64
CA LEU A 282 -14.43 -16.95 -44.80
C LEU A 282 -14.72 -15.85 -45.81
N SER A 283 -15.94 -15.31 -45.85
CA SER A 283 -16.27 -14.12 -46.65
C SER A 283 -15.43 -12.90 -46.25
N ARG A 284 -15.16 -12.73 -44.94
CA ARG A 284 -14.27 -11.68 -44.42
C ARG A 284 -12.82 -11.95 -44.78
N LEU A 285 -12.41 -13.23 -44.81
CA LEU A 285 -11.07 -13.61 -45.28
C LEU A 285 -10.87 -13.24 -46.75
N VAL A 286 -11.86 -13.55 -47.60
CA VAL A 286 -11.84 -13.17 -49.03
C VAL A 286 -11.76 -11.66 -49.20
N ALA A 287 -12.53 -10.88 -48.43
CA ALA A 287 -12.45 -9.42 -48.45
C ALA A 287 -11.07 -8.91 -48.00
N ASN A 288 -10.49 -9.49 -46.95
CA ASN A 288 -9.16 -9.13 -46.47
C ASN A 288 -8.07 -9.45 -47.50
N VAL A 289 -8.16 -10.59 -48.19
CA VAL A 289 -7.23 -10.99 -49.25
C VAL A 289 -7.36 -10.08 -50.47
N ARG A 290 -8.60 -9.69 -50.84
CA ARG A 290 -8.84 -8.75 -51.95
C ARG A 290 -8.27 -7.36 -51.69
N ASN A 291 -8.16 -6.94 -50.43
CA ASN A 291 -7.56 -5.66 -50.05
C ASN A 291 -6.02 -5.65 -50.07
N ILE A 292 -5.37 -6.79 -50.36
CA ILE A 292 -3.91 -6.85 -50.52
C ILE A 292 -3.55 -6.15 -51.82
N SER A 293 -2.61 -5.19 -51.76
CA SER A 293 -2.09 -4.50 -52.94
C SER A 293 -1.52 -5.49 -53.94
N GLY A 294 -2.04 -5.48 -55.17
CA GLY A 294 -1.69 -6.41 -56.25
C GLY A 294 -2.72 -7.50 -56.52
N VAL A 295 -3.72 -7.70 -55.65
CA VAL A 295 -4.80 -8.69 -55.88
C VAL A 295 -5.95 -8.06 -56.67
N VAL A 296 -6.24 -8.63 -57.84
CA VAL A 296 -7.32 -8.16 -58.73
C VAL A 296 -8.63 -8.86 -58.39
N ASN A 297 -8.59 -10.20 -58.24
CA ASN A 297 -9.78 -11.00 -58.00
C ASN A 297 -9.46 -12.29 -57.23
N VAL A 298 -10.43 -12.78 -56.44
CA VAL A 298 -10.34 -14.05 -55.72
C VAL A 298 -11.39 -14.99 -56.33
N LYS A 299 -10.97 -15.98 -57.14
CA LYS A 299 -11.87 -16.91 -57.84
C LYS A 299 -12.43 -17.97 -56.89
N SER A 300 -11.57 -18.54 -56.05
CA SER A 300 -11.97 -19.45 -54.98
C SER A 300 -10.99 -19.36 -53.82
N LEU A 301 -11.52 -19.52 -52.60
CA LEU A 301 -10.72 -19.65 -51.39
C LEU A 301 -11.46 -20.57 -50.43
N ALA A 302 -10.79 -21.62 -49.97
CA ALA A 302 -11.28 -22.55 -48.97
C ALA A 302 -10.17 -22.94 -47.99
N ILE A 303 -10.59 -23.37 -46.80
CA ILE A 303 -9.71 -23.96 -45.80
C ILE A 303 -10.08 -25.43 -45.67
N GLU A 304 -9.12 -26.32 -45.89
CA GLU A 304 -9.31 -27.77 -45.85
C GLU A 304 -8.55 -28.37 -44.67
N THR A 305 -9.20 -29.17 -43.82
CA THR A 305 -8.51 -29.85 -42.71
C THR A 305 -7.75 -31.08 -43.20
N ILE A 306 -6.78 -31.55 -42.43
CA ILE A 306 -6.13 -32.84 -42.70
C ILE A 306 -7.14 -34.01 -42.69
N SER A 307 -8.24 -33.89 -41.94
CA SER A 307 -9.32 -34.89 -41.94
C SER A 307 -10.19 -34.88 -43.21
N GLY A 308 -9.96 -33.94 -44.13
CA GLY A 308 -10.67 -33.80 -45.40
C GLY A 308 -11.98 -32.99 -45.31
N GLU A 309 -12.22 -32.30 -44.20
CA GLU A 309 -13.34 -31.36 -44.09
C GLU A 309 -13.00 -30.05 -44.80
N VAL A 310 -13.85 -29.62 -45.72
CA VAL A 310 -13.67 -28.37 -46.46
C VAL A 310 -14.63 -27.32 -45.91
N TYR A 311 -14.08 -26.22 -45.41
CA TYR A 311 -14.83 -25.08 -44.95
C TYR A 311 -14.87 -24.00 -46.06
N SER A 312 -16.08 -23.63 -46.49
CA SER A 312 -16.31 -22.57 -47.50
C SER A 312 -17.05 -21.34 -46.95
N ASP A 313 -17.84 -21.48 -45.87
CA ASP A 313 -18.61 -20.38 -45.29
C ASP A 313 -18.04 -19.88 -43.96
N TYR A 314 -17.99 -20.75 -42.95
CA TYR A 314 -17.54 -20.42 -41.59
C TYR A 314 -16.70 -21.53 -40.99
N LEU A 315 -15.68 -21.15 -40.21
CA LEU A 315 -15.01 -22.08 -39.30
C LEU A 315 -15.63 -21.98 -37.91
N PRO A 316 -15.68 -23.08 -37.14
CA PRO A 316 -16.07 -23.09 -35.74
C PRO A 316 -15.33 -22.05 -34.89
N ALA A 317 -16.03 -21.51 -33.89
CA ALA A 317 -15.50 -20.59 -32.90
C ALA A 317 -14.38 -21.22 -32.04
N LEU A 318 -13.43 -20.39 -31.57
CA LEU A 318 -12.42 -20.79 -30.58
C LEU A 318 -13.05 -21.02 -29.20
N SER A 319 -13.68 -22.17 -29.00
CA SER A 319 -14.25 -22.56 -27.69
C SER A 319 -13.68 -23.86 -27.12
N SER A 320 -13.25 -24.77 -27.99
CA SER A 320 -12.75 -26.12 -27.63
C SER A 320 -11.72 -26.65 -28.62
N VAL A 321 -11.75 -26.16 -29.85
CA VAL A 321 -10.85 -26.55 -30.94
C VAL A 321 -10.44 -25.30 -31.71
N CYS A 322 -9.22 -25.26 -32.20
CA CYS A 322 -8.69 -24.18 -33.01
C CYS A 322 -8.19 -24.69 -34.35
N HIS A 323 -8.47 -23.92 -35.41
CA HIS A 323 -7.92 -24.19 -36.74
C HIS A 323 -6.52 -23.60 -36.84
N ARG A 324 -5.60 -24.36 -37.41
CA ARG A 324 -4.21 -23.97 -37.58
C ARG A 324 -3.85 -24.06 -39.04
N LEU A 325 -3.38 -22.95 -39.62
CA LEU A 325 -2.81 -23.00 -40.97
C LEU A 325 -1.46 -23.73 -40.96
N LEU A 326 -1.32 -24.73 -41.82
CA LEU A 326 -0.05 -25.31 -42.16
C LEU A 326 0.63 -24.45 -43.22
N ILE A 327 1.85 -24.03 -42.91
CA ILE A 327 2.72 -23.37 -43.87
C ILE A 327 3.41 -24.48 -44.69
N PRO A 328 3.36 -24.42 -46.03
CA PRO A 328 4.00 -25.41 -46.88
C PRO A 328 5.46 -25.60 -46.49
N SER A 329 5.92 -26.86 -46.46
CA SER A 329 7.32 -27.23 -46.18
C SER A 329 8.00 -27.88 -47.39
N ARG A 330 7.27 -28.04 -48.49
CA ARG A 330 7.73 -28.57 -49.79
C ARG A 330 6.84 -28.04 -50.92
N GLN A 331 7.36 -28.11 -52.15
CA GLN A 331 6.71 -27.56 -53.36
C GLN A 331 5.28 -28.08 -53.58
N ASP A 332 5.03 -29.37 -53.35
CA ASP A 332 3.74 -30.04 -53.58
C ASP A 332 2.66 -29.70 -52.54
N GLU A 333 3.02 -29.03 -51.44
CA GLU A 333 2.08 -28.56 -50.42
C GLU A 333 1.52 -27.16 -50.72
N ILE A 334 2.06 -26.45 -51.72
CA ILE A 334 1.54 -25.14 -52.13
C ILE A 334 0.28 -25.35 -52.98
N ARG A 335 -0.89 -25.21 -52.33
CA ARG A 335 -2.22 -25.32 -52.97
C ARG A 335 -2.83 -23.95 -53.32
N LEU A 336 -2.00 -22.92 -53.35
CA LEU A 336 -2.30 -21.58 -53.81
C LEU A 336 -1.92 -21.43 -55.30
N ARG A 337 -2.89 -21.12 -56.16
CA ARG A 337 -2.67 -20.85 -57.59
C ARG A 337 -2.80 -19.36 -57.86
N ILE A 338 -1.75 -18.77 -58.41
CA ILE A 338 -1.73 -17.35 -58.80
C ILE A 338 -1.77 -17.24 -60.32
N LYS A 339 -2.64 -16.36 -60.84
CA LYS A 339 -2.76 -16.05 -62.27
C LYS A 339 -2.47 -14.58 -62.55
N ILE A 340 -1.65 -14.31 -63.57
CA ILE A 340 -1.44 -12.98 -64.15
C ILE A 340 -1.87 -13.03 -65.61
N ASN A 341 -2.81 -12.17 -66.03
CA ASN A 341 -3.34 -12.14 -67.40
C ASN A 341 -3.77 -13.54 -67.91
N ASP A 342 -4.54 -14.27 -67.09
CA ASP A 342 -4.99 -15.66 -67.31
C ASP A 342 -3.87 -16.74 -67.44
N LYS A 343 -2.60 -16.40 -67.21
CA LYS A 343 -1.50 -17.38 -67.13
C LYS A 343 -1.21 -17.75 -65.68
N THR A 344 -1.21 -19.05 -65.39
CA THR A 344 -0.81 -19.57 -64.07
C THR A 344 0.71 -19.45 -63.90
N ILE A 345 1.12 -18.87 -62.78
CA ILE A 345 2.52 -18.77 -62.36
C ILE A 345 2.80 -19.84 -61.31
N GLU A 346 3.90 -20.56 -61.49
CA GLU A 346 4.37 -21.52 -60.50
C GLU A 346 5.22 -20.78 -59.45
N LEU A 347 4.86 -20.91 -58.18
CA LEU A 347 5.56 -20.28 -57.06
C LEU A 347 6.75 -21.16 -56.67
N ASP A 348 7.96 -20.60 -56.63
CA ASP A 348 9.14 -21.31 -56.11
C ASP A 348 9.08 -21.41 -54.58
N PHE A 349 9.15 -22.63 -54.05
CA PHE A 349 9.07 -22.88 -52.61
C PHE A 349 10.20 -22.22 -51.82
N TYR A 350 11.45 -22.24 -52.30
CA TYR A 350 12.58 -21.72 -51.53
C TYR A 350 12.52 -20.19 -51.40
N GLU A 351 12.15 -19.51 -52.48
CA GLU A 351 11.95 -18.06 -52.48
C GLU A 351 10.75 -17.66 -51.63
N PHE A 352 9.64 -18.41 -51.69
CA PHE A 352 8.49 -18.24 -50.80
C PHE A 352 8.84 -18.45 -49.33
N ALA A 353 9.50 -19.55 -48.98
CA ALA A 353 9.84 -19.89 -47.59
C ALA A 353 10.73 -18.80 -46.97
N THR A 354 11.76 -18.35 -47.71
CA THR A 354 12.68 -17.31 -47.25
C THR A 354 11.95 -15.97 -47.06
N SER A 355 11.13 -15.57 -48.03
CA SER A 355 10.38 -14.29 -47.97
C SER A 355 9.34 -14.31 -46.85
N TYR A 356 8.67 -15.44 -46.65
CA TYR A 356 7.69 -15.62 -45.58
C TYR A 356 8.33 -15.60 -44.19
N GLU A 357 9.49 -16.23 -44.01
CA GLU A 357 10.24 -16.16 -42.75
C GLU A 357 10.67 -14.72 -42.41
N MET A 358 11.16 -13.97 -43.40
CA MET A 358 11.50 -12.55 -43.22
C MET A 358 10.28 -11.71 -42.83
N LEU A 359 9.14 -11.94 -43.48
CA LEU A 359 7.88 -11.26 -43.15
C LEU A 359 7.45 -11.54 -41.70
N LEU A 360 7.43 -12.81 -41.28
CA LEU A 360 7.10 -13.19 -39.91
C LEU A 360 8.06 -12.57 -38.88
N HIS A 361 9.35 -12.51 -39.20
CA HIS A 361 10.35 -11.91 -38.34
C HIS A 361 10.10 -10.41 -38.15
N ASN A 362 9.88 -9.67 -39.24
CA ASN A 362 9.60 -8.23 -39.20
C ASN A 362 8.33 -7.90 -38.41
N GLU A 363 7.25 -8.65 -38.64
CA GLU A 363 5.97 -8.47 -37.91
C GLU A 363 6.14 -8.74 -36.41
N CYS A 364 6.87 -9.80 -36.04
CA CYS A 364 7.18 -10.11 -34.63
C CYS A 364 8.00 -9.00 -33.96
N HIS A 365 8.92 -8.36 -34.70
CA HIS A 365 9.70 -7.23 -34.21
C HIS A 365 8.85 -5.96 -34.00
N LEU A 366 7.90 -5.69 -34.89
CA LEU A 366 6.98 -4.55 -34.76
C LEU A 366 6.09 -4.70 -33.52
N GLU A 367 5.53 -5.89 -33.29
CA GLU A 367 4.73 -6.17 -32.09
C GLU A 367 5.51 -6.01 -30.78
N LYS A 368 6.80 -6.41 -30.76
CA LYS A 368 7.67 -6.23 -29.60
C LYS A 368 8.05 -4.77 -29.32
N SER A 369 7.85 -3.88 -30.29
CA SER A 369 8.17 -2.46 -30.15
C SER A 369 7.05 -1.67 -29.45
N VAL A 370 5.86 -2.25 -29.25
CA VAL A 370 4.70 -1.64 -28.59
C VAL A 370 4.82 -1.62 -27.05
N VAL A 371 6.03 -1.82 -26.49
CA VAL A 371 6.25 -1.82 -25.04
C VAL A 371 6.08 -0.41 -24.48
N HIS A 372 5.13 -0.24 -23.56
CA HIS A 372 4.88 1.01 -22.87
C HIS A 372 5.98 1.27 -21.84
N LYS A 373 6.72 2.36 -22.03
CA LYS A 373 7.46 3.02 -20.94
C LYS A 373 6.66 4.25 -20.54
N PHE A 374 6.07 4.19 -19.36
CA PHE A 374 5.52 5.37 -18.73
C PHE A 374 6.70 6.24 -18.29
N GLU A 375 6.86 7.40 -18.95
CA GLU A 375 7.86 8.36 -18.53
C GLU A 375 7.41 8.96 -17.20
N LYS A 376 8.19 8.73 -16.13
CA LYS A 376 8.02 9.52 -14.92
C LYS A 376 8.14 10.97 -15.34
N SER A 377 7.13 11.79 -15.05
CA SER A 377 7.18 13.23 -15.22
C SER A 377 8.41 13.76 -14.46
N ASN A 378 9.51 13.91 -15.17
CA ASN A 378 10.74 14.53 -14.69
C ASN A 378 10.71 16.02 -15.05
N GLN A 379 9.54 16.67 -14.90
CA GLN A 379 9.49 18.11 -15.01
C GLN A 379 10.29 18.69 -13.85
N THR A 380 11.45 19.25 -14.17
CA THR A 380 12.33 19.91 -13.22
C THR A 380 11.64 21.21 -12.82
N HIS A 381 11.25 21.33 -11.55
CA HIS A 381 10.67 22.55 -11.01
C HIS A 381 11.77 23.34 -10.29
N TYR A 382 11.91 24.63 -10.56
CA TYR A 382 12.92 25.44 -9.86
C TYR A 382 12.30 26.06 -8.61
N GLY A 383 12.59 25.46 -7.45
CA GLY A 383 12.04 25.93 -6.19
C GLY A 383 12.51 27.33 -5.82
N PRO A 384 11.62 28.21 -5.36
CA PRO A 384 12.00 29.52 -4.87
C PRO A 384 12.74 29.42 -3.52
N ILE A 385 13.56 30.42 -3.21
CA ILE A 385 14.15 30.57 -1.88
C ILE A 385 13.09 31.22 -0.98
N LEU A 386 12.57 30.46 -0.01
CA LEU A 386 11.45 30.89 0.84
C LEU A 386 11.93 31.50 2.17
N ASN A 387 12.97 30.92 2.75
CA ASN A 387 13.38 31.18 4.15
C ASN A 387 14.27 32.42 4.35
N ASP A 388 14.67 33.12 3.28
CA ASP A 388 15.50 34.32 3.37
C ASP A 388 14.66 35.50 3.85
N TYR A 389 14.93 35.98 5.07
CA TYR A 389 14.22 37.09 5.69
C TYR A 389 15.07 38.37 5.69
N PHE A 390 14.45 39.48 5.28
CA PHE A 390 15.02 40.82 5.39
C PHE A 390 14.19 41.63 6.37
N SER A 391 14.84 42.15 7.43
CA SER A 391 14.15 42.91 8.47
C SER A 391 13.46 44.15 7.91
N VAL A 392 12.24 44.41 8.40
CA VAL A 392 11.48 45.63 8.09
C VAL A 392 12.24 46.87 8.56
N GLN A 393 13.01 46.74 9.66
CA GLN A 393 13.81 47.84 10.22
C GLN A 393 14.85 48.36 9.23
N ALA A 394 15.35 47.51 8.33
CA ALA A 394 16.34 47.91 7.32
C ALA A 394 15.77 48.89 6.29
N GLN A 395 14.44 48.93 6.12
CA GLN A 395 13.75 49.76 5.13
C GLN A 395 13.41 51.16 5.67
N PHE A 396 13.62 51.41 6.96
CA PHE A 396 13.34 52.71 7.54
C PHE A 396 14.35 53.78 7.08
N PRO A 397 13.91 55.05 6.97
CA PRO A 397 14.82 56.16 6.71
C PRO A 397 15.90 56.30 7.80
N ASP A 398 17.10 56.70 7.42
CA ASP A 398 18.27 56.83 8.31
C ASP A 398 18.01 57.69 9.56
N VAL A 399 17.10 58.66 9.47
CA VAL A 399 16.75 59.54 10.60
C VAL A 399 16.24 58.76 11.81
N TYR A 400 15.61 57.60 11.61
CA TYR A 400 15.10 56.74 12.70
C TYR A 400 16.23 56.01 13.43
N GLY A 401 17.38 55.77 12.77
CA GLY A 401 18.55 55.14 13.36
C GLY A 401 18.38 53.67 13.74
N ILE A 402 17.36 53.00 13.20
CA ILE A 402 17.09 51.56 13.45
C ILE A 402 17.55 50.65 12.32
N ASN A 403 17.83 51.19 11.14
CA ASN A 403 18.37 50.47 10.00
C ASN A 403 19.89 50.20 10.16
N GLN A 404 20.54 49.67 9.11
CA GLN A 404 21.97 49.36 9.13
C GLN A 404 22.88 50.58 9.35
N SER A 405 22.44 51.79 8.98
CA SER A 405 23.20 53.03 9.22
C SER A 405 23.33 53.34 10.71
N GLY A 406 22.35 52.89 11.52
CA GLY A 406 22.33 53.07 12.96
C GLY A 406 22.31 54.54 13.40
N VAL A 407 22.53 54.77 14.70
CA VAL A 407 22.69 56.12 15.24
C VAL A 407 24.18 56.50 15.24
N PRO A 408 24.59 57.62 14.62
CA PRO A 408 26.00 58.01 14.57
C PRO A 408 26.62 58.15 15.96
N ALA A 409 27.91 57.79 16.06
CA ALA A 409 28.62 57.74 17.35
C ALA A 409 28.61 59.08 18.12
N SER A 410 28.54 60.21 17.41
CA SER A 410 28.50 61.57 17.94
C SER A 410 27.19 61.94 18.66
N PHE A 411 26.11 61.19 18.48
CA PHE A 411 24.81 61.49 19.09
C PHE A 411 24.74 61.05 20.56
N SER A 412 23.82 61.67 21.31
CA SER A 412 23.62 61.44 22.75
C SER A 412 23.22 60.00 23.07
N THR A 413 23.51 59.56 24.30
CA THR A 413 23.06 58.26 24.82
C THR A 413 21.54 58.15 24.79
N GLU A 414 20.82 59.24 25.09
CA GLU A 414 19.37 59.31 25.00
C GLU A 414 18.86 58.96 23.60
N ARG A 415 19.46 59.54 22.54
CA ARG A 415 19.07 59.23 21.15
C ARG A 415 19.31 57.76 20.81
N LYS A 416 20.44 57.20 21.26
CA LYS A 416 20.77 55.78 21.07
C LYS A 416 19.77 54.87 21.80
N SER A 417 19.38 55.23 23.03
CA SER A 417 18.36 54.50 23.79
C SER A 417 16.97 54.56 23.16
N MET A 418 16.56 55.71 22.60
CA MET A 418 15.28 55.83 21.87
C MET A 418 15.25 54.94 20.62
N ALA A 419 16.36 54.87 19.88
CA ALA A 419 16.47 53.99 18.72
C ALA A 419 16.37 52.52 19.12
N LEU A 420 17.06 52.10 20.20
CA LEU A 420 16.95 50.74 20.75
C LEU A 420 15.51 50.41 21.21
N GLN A 421 14.80 51.36 21.82
CA GLN A 421 13.41 51.17 22.20
C GLN A 421 12.51 50.91 20.98
N LEU A 422 12.69 51.67 19.90
CA LEU A 422 11.97 51.44 18.65
C LEU A 422 12.36 50.12 17.98
N LYS A 423 13.64 49.73 17.99
CA LYS A 423 14.07 48.40 17.53
C LYS A 423 13.34 47.29 18.29
N GLY A 424 13.31 47.38 19.63
CA GLY A 424 12.61 46.40 20.46
C GLY A 424 11.11 46.31 20.16
N TYR A 425 10.47 47.44 19.84
CA TYR A 425 9.07 47.45 19.38
C TYR A 425 8.92 46.75 18.02
N MET A 426 9.79 47.07 17.05
CA MET A 426 9.72 46.51 15.69
C MET A 426 10.05 45.01 15.63
N MET A 427 10.90 44.52 16.54
CA MET A 427 11.35 43.13 16.59
C MET A 427 10.20 42.11 16.69
N GLN A 428 9.08 42.49 17.30
CA GLN A 428 7.89 41.62 17.36
C GLN A 428 7.32 41.34 15.97
N PHE A 429 7.32 42.34 15.10
CA PHE A 429 6.87 42.18 13.71
C PHE A 429 7.91 41.42 12.88
N ASP A 430 9.20 41.70 13.08
CA ASP A 430 10.26 40.96 12.39
C ASP A 430 10.19 39.46 12.70
N GLN A 431 9.99 39.11 13.98
CA GLN A 431 9.88 37.71 14.39
C GLN A 431 8.66 37.03 13.77
N LEU A 432 7.47 37.67 13.79
CA LEU A 432 6.26 37.11 13.18
C LEU A 432 6.42 36.88 11.67
N MET A 433 7.07 37.81 10.97
CA MET A 433 7.32 37.71 9.53
C MET A 433 8.34 36.62 9.20
N SER A 434 9.43 36.56 9.96
CA SER A 434 10.45 35.51 9.88
C SER A 434 9.85 34.12 10.12
N ASP A 435 9.02 33.98 11.16
CA ASP A 435 8.36 32.72 11.48
C ASP A 435 7.37 32.29 10.40
N HIS A 436 6.64 33.22 9.77
CA HIS A 436 5.78 32.89 8.63
C HIS A 436 6.58 32.31 7.45
N LEU A 437 7.73 32.90 7.12
CA LEU A 437 8.60 32.37 6.06
C LEU A 437 9.18 31.00 6.42
N ALA A 438 9.55 30.80 7.69
CA ALA A 438 10.00 29.50 8.18
C ALA A 438 8.90 28.44 8.10
N MET A 439 7.64 28.81 8.39
CA MET A 439 6.48 27.94 8.20
C MET A 439 6.25 27.61 6.72
N LEU A 440 6.37 28.61 5.83
CA LEU A 440 6.20 28.45 4.39
C LEU A 440 7.25 27.49 3.80
N ASP A 441 8.51 27.65 4.18
CA ASP A 441 9.61 26.72 3.82
C ASP A 441 9.36 25.30 4.35
N ASN A 442 8.71 25.18 5.51
CA ASN A 442 8.38 23.91 6.14
C ASN A 442 7.14 23.22 5.55
N ILE A 443 6.37 23.85 4.65
CA ILE A 443 5.12 23.26 4.13
C ILE A 443 5.39 21.89 3.51
N ARG A 444 6.43 21.77 2.69
CA ARG A 444 6.84 20.49 2.08
C ARG A 444 6.99 19.40 3.14
N ASP A 445 7.79 19.66 4.17
CA ASP A 445 8.12 18.66 5.18
C ASP A 445 6.93 18.40 6.12
N PHE A 446 6.14 19.42 6.45
CA PHE A 446 4.96 19.31 7.32
C PHE A 446 3.80 18.57 6.65
N PHE A 447 3.54 18.82 5.36
CA PHE A 447 2.55 18.10 4.55
C PHE A 447 3.06 16.78 3.96
N SER A 448 4.23 16.31 4.40
CA SER A 448 4.73 14.98 4.07
C SER A 448 4.33 13.92 5.11
N ILE A 449 4.53 12.64 4.79
CA ILE A 449 4.45 11.50 5.70
C ILE A 449 5.60 11.45 6.72
N ASN A 450 6.55 12.38 6.65
CA ASN A 450 7.69 12.42 7.55
C ASN A 450 7.25 12.82 8.97
N MET A 451 7.74 12.08 9.95
CA MET A 451 7.47 12.26 11.39
C MET A 451 8.66 12.86 12.15
N ASN A 452 9.77 13.16 11.46
CA ASN A 452 10.97 13.71 12.08
C ASN A 452 10.86 15.21 12.43
N ALA A 453 9.79 15.88 12.01
CA ALA A 453 9.55 17.26 12.38
C ALA A 453 9.15 17.33 13.86
N GLU A 454 9.85 18.19 14.61
CA GLU A 454 9.61 18.36 16.06
C GLU A 454 8.53 19.40 16.36
N SER A 455 8.09 20.19 15.37
CA SER A 455 7.09 21.25 15.52
C SER A 455 6.28 21.49 14.26
N SER A 456 5.04 21.97 14.45
CA SER A 456 4.13 22.38 13.38
C SER A 456 4.37 23.82 12.99
N TYR A 457 4.63 24.69 13.97
CA TYR A 457 5.02 26.07 13.76
C TYR A 457 6.54 26.18 13.82
N LYS A 458 7.18 26.05 12.66
CA LYS A 458 8.62 26.26 12.56
C LYS A 458 8.93 27.74 12.77
N THR A 459 9.92 28.02 13.60
CA THR A 459 10.39 29.38 13.88
C THR A 459 11.80 29.57 13.37
N GLN A 460 12.16 30.82 13.11
CA GLN A 460 13.52 31.21 12.76
C GLN A 460 14.00 32.31 13.68
N ALA A 461 15.14 32.07 14.33
CA ALA A 461 15.76 33.08 15.18
C ALA A 461 16.35 34.21 14.34
N LEU A 462 16.06 35.45 14.74
CA LEU A 462 16.72 36.64 14.19
C LEU A 462 18.19 36.69 14.63
N ASP A 463 19.07 37.15 13.75
CA ASP A 463 20.50 37.31 14.00
C ASP A 463 20.97 38.76 13.83
N GLU A 464 22.22 39.02 14.21
CA GLU A 464 22.84 40.36 14.10
C GLU A 464 23.01 40.83 12.65
N ASN A 465 22.98 39.91 11.68
CA ASN A 465 23.02 40.26 10.26
C ASN A 465 21.67 40.80 9.79
N SER A 466 20.58 40.23 10.31
CA SER A 466 19.20 40.59 9.98
C SER A 466 18.75 41.84 10.74
N VAL A 467 19.04 41.92 12.04
CA VAL A 467 18.70 43.05 12.92
C VAL A 467 19.97 43.49 13.66
N PRO A 468 20.58 44.63 13.28
CA PRO A 468 21.77 45.13 13.97
C PRO A 468 21.47 45.45 15.44
N ASP A 469 22.46 45.34 16.32
CA ASP A 469 22.37 45.62 17.77
C ASP A 469 21.42 44.69 18.55
N LEU A 470 21.09 43.52 18.00
CA LEU A 470 20.17 42.56 18.60
C LEU A 470 20.62 42.10 20.00
N GLU A 471 21.92 41.88 20.20
CA GLU A 471 22.50 41.48 21.48
C GLU A 471 22.32 42.54 22.58
N LYS A 472 22.00 43.80 22.22
CA LYS A 472 21.69 44.85 23.20
C LYS A 472 20.24 44.81 23.68
N LEU A 473 19.38 44.07 22.99
CA LEU A 473 17.94 43.97 23.28
C LEU A 473 17.59 42.70 24.07
N TYR A 474 18.43 41.68 24.04
CA TYR A 474 18.25 40.44 24.79
C TYR A 474 19.23 40.33 25.96
N ASP A 475 18.71 40.15 27.17
CA ASP A 475 19.52 39.73 28.32
C ASP A 475 19.97 38.27 28.20
N LYS A 476 19.08 37.42 27.66
CA LYS A 476 19.34 36.03 27.25
C LYS A 476 18.48 35.75 26.02
N ARG A 477 19.09 35.25 24.94
CA ARG A 477 18.31 34.81 23.77
C ARG A 477 17.35 33.68 24.16
N PRO A 478 16.10 33.68 23.67
CA PRO A 478 15.22 32.54 23.85
C PRO A 478 15.89 31.30 23.24
N ASP A 479 16.04 30.25 24.05
CA ASP A 479 16.52 28.95 23.58
C ASP A 479 15.37 28.17 22.92
N LYS A 480 15.70 27.08 22.24
CA LYS A 480 14.70 26.20 21.62
C LYS A 480 13.66 25.72 22.65
N GLU A 481 14.10 25.44 23.88
CA GLU A 481 13.21 25.02 24.97
C GLU A 481 12.19 26.10 25.33
N PHE A 482 12.59 27.38 25.44
CA PHE A 482 11.65 28.47 25.67
C PHE A 482 10.57 28.55 24.58
N LEU A 483 10.96 28.43 23.31
CA LEU A 483 10.04 28.48 22.17
C LEU A 483 9.12 27.25 22.07
N SER A 484 9.57 26.08 22.57
CA SER A 484 8.78 24.84 22.57
C SER A 484 8.02 24.57 23.87
N SER A 485 8.27 25.34 24.94
CA SER A 485 7.77 25.05 26.31
C SER A 485 6.29 25.35 26.55
N ASP A 486 5.60 26.01 25.61
CA ASP A 486 4.18 26.32 25.74
C ASP A 486 3.32 25.30 24.96
N ASP A 487 3.07 24.15 25.59
CA ASP A 487 2.21 23.06 25.09
C ASP A 487 0.80 23.54 24.68
N SER A 488 0.38 24.72 25.15
CA SER A 488 -0.93 25.31 24.78
C SER A 488 -0.96 25.86 23.34
N TYR A 489 0.20 26.16 22.73
CA TYR A 489 0.32 26.68 21.37
C TYR A 489 0.81 25.64 20.35
N GLU A 490 1.64 24.66 20.74
CA GLU A 490 2.21 23.66 19.84
C GLU A 490 1.72 22.23 20.19
N ASN A 491 0.73 21.74 19.45
CA ASN A 491 0.28 20.35 19.51
C ASN A 491 0.58 19.65 18.18
N PHE A 492 1.87 19.36 17.97
CA PHE A 492 2.34 18.68 16.76
C PHE A 492 1.58 17.39 16.45
N PRO A 493 1.39 16.46 17.41
CA PRO A 493 0.70 15.21 17.12
C PRO A 493 -0.72 15.41 16.58
N GLU A 494 -1.51 16.29 17.19
CA GLU A 494 -2.90 16.53 16.75
C GLU A 494 -2.98 17.23 15.39
N ARG A 495 -2.09 18.19 15.13
CA ARG A 495 -2.04 18.88 13.83
C ARG A 495 -1.58 17.96 12.72
N LYS A 496 -0.54 17.17 12.99
CA LYS A 496 -0.03 16.17 12.05
C LYS A 496 -1.09 15.11 11.76
N ASN A 497 -1.90 14.73 12.75
CA ASN A 497 -3.03 13.82 12.56
C ASN A 497 -4.04 14.35 11.53
N ARG A 498 -4.36 15.66 11.57
CA ARG A 498 -5.24 16.30 10.57
C ARG A 498 -4.62 16.35 9.18
N VAL A 499 -3.30 16.56 9.08
CA VAL A 499 -2.59 16.48 7.80
C VAL A 499 -2.72 15.07 7.23
N PHE A 500 -2.51 14.03 8.03
CA PHE A 500 -2.67 12.65 7.57
C PHE A 500 -4.11 12.33 7.17
N ASP A 501 -5.10 12.82 7.90
CA ASP A 501 -6.51 12.70 7.50
C ASP A 501 -6.77 13.34 6.13
N TYR A 502 -6.19 14.52 5.88
CA TYR A 502 -6.28 15.19 4.58
C TYR A 502 -5.60 14.39 3.46
N LEU A 503 -4.38 13.89 3.69
CA LEU A 503 -3.66 13.09 2.70
C LEU A 503 -4.38 11.75 2.41
N LEU A 504 -4.98 11.13 3.41
CA LEU A 504 -5.79 9.93 3.25
C LEU A 504 -7.06 10.24 2.43
N ALA A 505 -7.71 11.39 2.70
CA ALA A 505 -8.87 11.86 1.95
C ALA A 505 -8.58 12.13 0.47
N LEU A 506 -7.39 12.67 0.14
CA LEU A 506 -6.94 12.80 -1.25
C LEU A 506 -6.90 11.46 -2.00
N ASN A 507 -6.69 10.37 -1.28
CA ASN A 507 -6.68 9.00 -1.81
C ASN A 507 -8.05 8.29 -1.68
N GLY A 508 -9.13 9.05 -1.45
CA GLY A 508 -10.50 8.52 -1.37
C GLY A 508 -10.82 7.78 -0.07
N ARG A 509 -10.07 8.01 1.01
CA ARG A 509 -10.35 7.43 2.34
C ARG A 509 -11.09 8.43 3.21
N GLU A 510 -12.19 7.99 3.81
CA GLU A 510 -12.84 8.77 4.87
C GLU A 510 -12.01 8.73 6.15
N LYS A 511 -12.46 9.44 7.19
CA LYS A 511 -11.82 9.42 8.50
C LYS A 511 -11.85 7.99 9.07
N GLU A 512 -10.75 7.28 8.91
CA GLU A 512 -10.54 5.92 9.40
C GLU A 512 -10.47 5.90 10.93
N LEU A 513 -11.24 5.00 11.55
CA LEU A 513 -11.19 4.73 12.99
C LEU A 513 -10.18 3.62 13.24
N TYR A 514 -9.11 3.91 13.98
CA TYR A 514 -8.13 2.91 14.37
C TYR A 514 -8.62 2.14 15.60
N GLY A 515 -8.36 0.83 15.64
CA GLY A 515 -8.91 -0.05 16.69
C GLY A 515 -8.56 0.40 18.12
N PHE A 516 -7.37 0.97 18.30
CA PHE A 516 -6.93 1.53 19.58
C PHE A 516 -7.67 2.82 19.99
N GLU A 517 -8.29 3.55 19.07
CA GLU A 517 -9.12 4.71 19.43
C GLU A 517 -10.41 4.27 20.17
N TYR A 518 -10.87 3.03 19.96
CA TYR A 518 -12.07 2.49 20.62
C TYR A 518 -11.74 1.78 21.95
N LYS A 519 -10.76 0.87 21.95
CA LYS A 519 -10.35 0.10 23.13
C LYS A 519 -8.84 0.04 23.20
N ASN A 520 -8.26 0.82 24.11
CA ASN A 520 -6.82 0.90 24.33
C ASN A 520 -6.45 0.46 25.76
N PRO A 521 -6.16 -0.84 25.97
CA PRO A 521 -5.68 -1.34 27.25
C PRO A 521 -4.18 -1.07 27.49
N TYR A 522 -3.43 -0.56 26.50
CA TYR A 522 -1.96 -0.60 26.50
C TYR A 522 -1.27 0.75 26.62
N PHE A 523 -1.77 1.78 25.96
CA PHE A 523 -1.06 3.05 25.79
C PHE A 523 -1.66 4.16 26.63
N THR A 524 -0.82 5.06 27.14
CA THR A 524 -1.27 6.36 27.65
C THR A 524 -1.84 7.22 26.51
N LYS A 525 -2.48 8.35 26.84
CA LYS A 525 -3.06 9.25 25.83
C LYS A 525 -2.03 9.77 24.82
N THR A 526 -0.82 10.09 25.28
CA THR A 526 0.28 10.57 24.43
C THR A 526 0.81 9.45 23.54
N GLU A 527 1.13 8.30 24.11
CA GLU A 527 1.61 7.12 23.36
C GLU A 527 0.58 6.64 22.32
N LEU A 528 -0.72 6.73 22.64
CA LEU A 528 -1.79 6.40 21.71
C LEU A 528 -1.76 7.31 20.48
N MET A 529 -1.56 8.61 20.66
CA MET A 529 -1.53 9.56 19.55
C MET A 529 -0.33 9.28 18.63
N ASP A 530 0.85 9.04 19.20
CA ASP A 530 2.05 8.68 18.41
C ASP A 530 1.82 7.38 17.63
N PHE A 531 1.18 6.40 18.27
CA PHE A 531 0.85 5.13 17.65
C PHE A 531 -0.13 5.28 16.48
N VAL A 532 -1.18 6.11 16.64
CA VAL A 532 -2.13 6.44 15.56
C VAL A 532 -1.40 7.12 14.39
N LEU A 533 -0.49 8.07 14.67
CA LEU A 533 0.28 8.74 13.63
C LEU A 533 1.19 7.77 12.86
N ILE A 534 1.88 6.87 13.55
CA ILE A 534 2.68 5.81 12.92
C ILE A 534 1.81 4.92 12.02
N SER A 535 0.61 4.56 12.48
CA SER A 535 -0.33 3.70 11.76
C SER A 535 -0.86 4.38 10.49
N LYS A 536 -1.23 5.66 10.58
CA LYS A 536 -1.62 6.50 9.43
C LYS A 536 -0.49 6.71 8.44
N CYS A 537 0.72 6.98 8.92
CA CYS A 537 1.92 7.08 8.09
C CYS A 537 2.17 5.78 7.32
N ASN A 538 2.07 4.62 7.99
CA ASN A 538 2.20 3.32 7.34
C ASN A 538 1.07 3.05 6.34
N ASN A 539 -0.16 3.50 6.61
CA ASN A 539 -1.27 3.42 5.64
C ASN A 539 -0.96 4.25 4.39
N LEU A 540 -0.62 5.53 4.55
CA LEU A 540 -0.28 6.43 3.44
C LEU A 540 0.86 5.88 2.56
N ARG A 541 1.91 5.30 3.16
CA ARG A 541 3.02 4.67 2.42
C ARG A 541 2.59 3.51 1.52
N HIS A 542 1.51 2.82 1.90
CA HIS A 542 1.11 1.56 1.27
C HIS A 542 -0.30 1.61 0.66
N ILE A 543 -0.95 2.77 0.66
CA ILE A 543 -2.36 2.94 0.28
C ILE A 543 -2.62 2.53 -1.16
N HIS A 544 -1.75 2.89 -2.12
CA HIS A 544 -1.89 2.49 -3.51
C HIS A 544 -1.78 0.97 -3.68
N ASN A 545 -0.82 0.34 -3.00
CA ASN A 545 -0.62 -1.11 -3.03
C ASN A 545 -1.82 -1.84 -2.40
N ILE A 546 -2.32 -1.37 -1.26
CA ILE A 546 -3.49 -1.95 -0.59
C ILE A 546 -4.74 -1.77 -1.46
N SER A 547 -4.94 -0.60 -2.05
CA SER A 547 -6.14 -0.25 -2.83
C SER A 547 -6.20 -0.97 -4.18
N GLY A 548 -5.07 -1.06 -4.89
CA GLY A 548 -4.95 -1.83 -6.13
C GLY A 548 -5.05 -3.34 -5.88
N ASN A 549 -4.58 -3.83 -4.72
CA ASN A 549 -4.59 -5.24 -4.36
C ASN A 549 -5.71 -5.66 -3.39
N ARG A 550 -6.80 -4.89 -3.22
CA ARG A 550 -7.84 -5.16 -2.18
C ARG A 550 -8.30 -6.61 -2.07
N SER A 551 -8.53 -7.26 -3.20
CA SER A 551 -8.97 -8.66 -3.30
C SER A 551 -7.83 -9.68 -3.25
N GLY A 552 -6.57 -9.26 -3.22
CA GLY A 552 -5.40 -10.11 -3.42
C GLY A 552 -5.15 -11.07 -2.26
N ALA A 553 -5.01 -12.35 -2.59
CA ALA A 553 -4.59 -13.39 -1.67
C ALA A 553 -3.06 -13.40 -1.48
N TYR A 554 -2.59 -14.26 -0.58
CA TYR A 554 -1.15 -14.51 -0.44
C TYR A 554 -0.61 -15.25 -1.66
N ASN A 555 0.69 -15.07 -1.93
CA ASN A 555 1.34 -15.70 -3.07
C ASN A 555 1.89 -17.08 -2.67
N TYR A 556 1.44 -18.15 -3.34
CA TYR A 556 1.91 -19.52 -3.09
C TYR A 556 3.42 -19.73 -3.22
N ASN A 557 4.07 -18.93 -4.06
CA ASN A 557 5.51 -19.02 -4.31
C ASN A 557 6.36 -18.25 -3.27
N LYS A 558 5.74 -17.75 -2.19
CA LYS A 558 6.43 -17.04 -1.10
C LYS A 558 6.08 -17.66 0.25
N PRO A 559 7.02 -17.71 1.21
CA PRO A 559 6.72 -18.19 2.55
C PRO A 559 5.73 -17.26 3.24
N CYS A 560 4.69 -17.82 3.87
CA CYS A 560 3.70 -17.07 4.65
C CYS A 560 4.21 -16.79 6.08
N TRP A 561 4.67 -17.83 6.78
CA TRP A 561 5.06 -17.75 8.19
C TRP A 561 6.24 -16.81 8.45
N GLY A 562 6.10 -15.92 9.44
CA GLY A 562 7.08 -14.90 9.82
C GLY A 562 7.23 -13.76 8.81
N ASN A 563 6.48 -13.77 7.71
CA ASN A 563 6.64 -12.89 6.57
C ASN A 563 5.38 -12.02 6.36
N ARG A 564 5.50 -11.01 5.49
CA ARG A 564 4.39 -10.14 5.06
C ARG A 564 3.64 -10.69 3.83
N ASN A 565 3.78 -11.98 3.54
CA ASN A 565 3.04 -12.67 2.49
C ASN A 565 1.67 -13.10 3.01
N VAL A 566 0.85 -12.09 3.28
CA VAL A 566 -0.54 -12.21 3.73
C VAL A 566 -1.45 -11.50 2.72
N SER A 567 -2.75 -11.79 2.77
CA SER A 567 -3.72 -11.17 1.87
C SER A 567 -3.78 -9.66 2.07
N ALA A 568 -4.09 -8.89 1.02
CA ALA A 568 -4.14 -7.42 1.16
C ALA A 568 -5.25 -6.96 2.12
N PHE A 569 -6.37 -7.68 2.14
CA PHE A 569 -7.43 -7.47 3.11
C PHE A 569 -6.92 -7.64 4.55
N GLU A 570 -6.16 -8.70 4.82
CA GLU A 570 -5.53 -8.93 6.12
C GLU A 570 -4.52 -7.83 6.47
N LYS A 571 -3.69 -7.38 5.52
CA LYS A 571 -2.78 -6.23 5.73
C LYS A 571 -3.54 -4.97 6.14
N TYR A 572 -4.65 -4.69 5.46
CA TYR A 572 -5.47 -3.52 5.72
C TYR A 572 -6.08 -3.57 7.11
N ILE A 573 -6.75 -4.68 7.46
CA ILE A 573 -7.36 -4.83 8.78
C ILE A 573 -6.30 -4.78 9.89
N LEU A 574 -5.19 -5.50 9.74
CA LEU A 574 -4.08 -5.48 10.70
C LEU A 574 -3.52 -4.07 10.90
N ASN A 575 -3.37 -3.28 9.83
CA ASN A 575 -2.94 -1.89 9.94
C ASN A 575 -3.97 -1.00 10.67
N MET A 576 -5.26 -1.20 10.41
CA MET A 576 -6.35 -0.48 11.06
C MET A 576 -6.46 -0.79 12.56
N ILE A 577 -6.26 -2.04 12.96
CA ILE A 577 -6.20 -2.42 14.37
C ILE A 577 -4.82 -2.20 15.00
N GLY A 578 -3.83 -1.76 14.22
CA GLY A 578 -2.47 -1.49 14.68
C GLY A 578 -1.70 -2.74 15.15
N VAL A 579 -1.85 -3.85 14.44
CA VAL A 579 -1.12 -5.09 14.68
C VAL A 579 -0.08 -5.28 13.59
N ASP A 580 1.04 -5.93 13.92
CA ASP A 580 2.07 -6.23 12.94
C ASP A 580 1.52 -7.14 11.83
N VAL A 581 1.74 -6.73 10.59
CA VAL A 581 1.25 -7.39 9.38
C VAL A 581 1.86 -8.78 9.13
N ARG A 582 2.91 -9.17 9.87
CA ARG A 582 3.55 -10.48 9.70
C ARG A 582 2.65 -11.61 10.21
N CYS A 583 2.50 -12.67 9.42
CA CYS A 583 1.85 -13.90 9.88
C CYS A 583 2.72 -14.58 10.96
N ARG A 584 2.17 -14.81 12.15
CA ARG A 584 2.88 -15.40 13.30
C ARG A 584 1.96 -16.30 14.11
N SER A 585 2.56 -17.14 14.94
CA SER A 585 1.79 -17.89 15.92
C SER A 585 1.42 -17.00 17.08
N PHE A 586 0.15 -17.09 17.48
CA PHE A 586 -0.38 -16.44 18.68
C PHE A 586 0.17 -17.06 19.99
N VAL A 587 0.82 -18.23 19.90
CA VAL A 587 1.28 -19.03 21.06
C VAL A 587 2.82 -19.11 21.12
N TYR A 588 3.51 -18.94 20.00
CA TYR A 588 4.97 -19.05 19.96
C TYR A 588 5.71 -18.11 20.96
N PRO A 589 5.29 -16.84 21.16
CA PRO A 589 5.88 -15.98 22.19
C PRO A 589 5.85 -16.60 23.60
N LEU A 590 4.76 -17.32 23.94
CA LEU A 590 4.63 -18.03 25.21
C LEU A 590 5.54 -19.25 25.28
N THR A 591 5.60 -20.05 24.21
CA THR A 591 6.47 -21.24 24.18
C THR A 591 7.95 -20.89 24.34
N LYS A 592 8.39 -19.74 23.81
CA LYS A 592 9.75 -19.22 23.99
C LYS A 592 10.07 -18.90 25.46
N LYS A 593 9.06 -18.74 26.30
CA LYS A 593 9.12 -18.45 27.73
C LYS A 593 8.84 -19.67 28.61
N SER A 594 8.92 -20.88 28.04
CA SER A 594 8.64 -22.14 28.71
C SER A 594 7.19 -22.25 29.20
N ILE A 595 6.26 -21.55 28.54
CA ILE A 595 4.82 -21.64 28.77
C ILE A 595 4.23 -22.43 27.58
N SER A 596 3.84 -23.66 27.82
CA SER A 596 3.17 -24.53 26.84
C SER A 596 1.66 -24.31 26.84
N TYR A 597 1.03 -24.53 25.68
CA TYR A 597 -0.43 -24.47 25.53
C TYR A 597 -0.96 -25.88 25.22
N SER A 598 -1.99 -26.30 25.95
CA SER A 598 -2.70 -27.55 25.71
C SER A 598 -4.19 -27.27 25.51
N TYR A 599 -4.79 -27.88 24.50
CA TYR A 599 -6.22 -27.77 24.24
C TYR A 599 -6.94 -29.01 24.78
N LYS A 600 -7.90 -28.82 25.68
CA LYS A 600 -8.78 -29.90 26.16
C LYS A 600 -10.05 -29.94 25.30
N SER A 601 -10.14 -30.94 24.43
CA SER A 601 -11.28 -31.11 23.50
C SER A 601 -12.64 -31.24 24.18
N GLU A 602 -12.68 -31.81 25.39
CA GLU A 602 -13.91 -32.05 26.16
C GLU A 602 -14.51 -30.78 26.78
N SER A 603 -13.69 -29.79 27.12
CA SER A 603 -14.12 -28.53 27.75
C SER A 603 -14.03 -27.32 26.83
N CYS A 604 -13.58 -27.51 25.58
CA CYS A 604 -13.31 -26.45 24.61
C CYS A 604 -12.42 -25.31 25.16
N ASN A 605 -11.58 -25.60 26.16
CA ASN A 605 -10.76 -24.59 26.82
C ASN A 605 -9.27 -24.88 26.61
N GLY A 606 -8.54 -23.83 26.30
CA GLY A 606 -7.09 -23.81 26.29
C GLY A 606 -6.50 -23.64 27.68
N ILE A 607 -5.41 -24.35 27.98
CA ILE A 607 -4.70 -24.28 29.25
C ILE A 607 -3.23 -23.98 28.98
N PHE A 608 -2.70 -22.95 29.63
CA PHE A 608 -1.29 -22.58 29.59
C PHE A 608 -0.55 -23.16 30.80
N SER A 609 0.40 -24.06 30.59
CA SER A 609 1.20 -24.71 31.63
C SER A 609 2.68 -24.36 31.52
N ILE A 610 3.43 -24.34 32.63
CA ILE A 610 4.88 -24.11 32.58
C ILE A 610 5.65 -25.44 32.59
N GLU A 611 6.61 -25.58 31.68
CA GLU A 611 7.47 -26.76 31.59
C GLU A 611 8.61 -26.70 32.62
N ASN A 612 8.71 -27.71 33.50
CA ASN A 612 9.75 -27.91 34.52
C ASN A 612 9.98 -26.76 35.52
N PRO A 613 9.13 -26.61 36.56
CA PRO A 613 9.34 -25.63 37.64
C PRO A 613 10.57 -25.90 38.53
N GLU A 614 11.16 -27.10 38.49
CA GLU A 614 12.15 -27.57 39.47
C GLU A 614 13.64 -27.33 39.10
N ASN A 615 13.96 -26.84 37.90
CA ASN A 615 15.36 -26.74 37.43
C ASN A 615 15.99 -25.33 37.46
N GLU A 616 15.34 -24.33 38.06
CA GLU A 616 15.81 -22.93 38.04
C GLU A 616 16.60 -22.49 39.31
N GLU A 617 17.27 -23.40 40.03
CA GLU A 617 18.22 -23.00 41.10
C GLU A 617 19.52 -22.34 40.58
N LYS A 618 19.68 -22.12 39.26
CA LYS A 618 20.92 -21.59 38.66
C LYS A 618 20.73 -20.37 37.75
N SER A 619 19.95 -19.39 38.18
CA SER A 619 20.00 -18.01 37.62
C SER A 619 20.29 -16.97 38.70
N GLN A 620 21.24 -17.26 39.59
CA GLN A 620 21.93 -16.22 40.36
C GLN A 620 22.86 -15.45 39.42
N ASN A 621 22.33 -14.49 38.65
CA ASN A 621 23.11 -13.36 38.18
C ASN A 621 22.23 -12.11 37.98
N SER A 622 22.32 -11.25 38.99
CA SER A 622 22.31 -9.78 38.92
C SER A 622 21.09 -9.05 38.32
N ILE A 623 20.02 -8.93 39.11
CA ILE A 623 19.44 -7.61 39.45
C ILE A 623 19.16 -7.64 40.96
N GLN A 624 19.78 -6.74 41.72
CA GLN A 624 19.72 -6.71 43.18
C GLN A 624 18.43 -6.00 43.66
N TYR A 625 17.26 -6.49 43.27
CA TYR A 625 16.05 -6.21 44.04
C TYR A 625 16.15 -7.05 45.32
N TYR A 626 16.28 -6.39 46.47
CA TYR A 626 16.26 -7.09 47.75
C TYR A 626 14.83 -7.54 48.05
N PHE A 627 14.46 -8.71 47.53
CA PHE A 627 13.18 -9.34 47.85
C PHE A 627 13.14 -9.74 49.31
N ILE A 628 12.04 -9.41 50.00
CA ILE A 628 11.70 -10.07 51.25
C ILE A 628 10.89 -11.32 50.88
N LYS A 629 11.43 -12.51 51.14
CA LYS A 629 10.71 -13.78 50.96
C LYS A 629 9.71 -13.88 52.12
N ILE A 630 8.42 -13.90 51.82
CA ILE A 630 7.38 -14.14 52.82
C ILE A 630 6.56 -15.35 52.36
N ASP A 631 6.60 -16.42 53.16
CA ASP A 631 5.71 -17.58 53.00
C ASP A 631 4.36 -17.21 53.61
N TYR A 632 3.31 -17.16 52.79
CA TYR A 632 1.94 -16.91 53.25
C TYR A 632 1.04 -18.10 52.94
N ASP A 633 0.17 -18.39 53.90
CA ASP A 633 -0.95 -19.32 53.79
C ASP A 633 -2.11 -18.65 53.02
N LYS A 634 -2.55 -19.26 51.91
CA LYS A 634 -3.52 -18.66 50.95
C LYS A 634 -4.87 -18.35 51.60
N ASP A 635 -5.30 -19.16 52.58
CA ASP A 635 -6.61 -19.00 53.21
C ASP A 635 -6.67 -17.79 54.15
N LYS A 636 -5.59 -17.53 54.91
CA LYS A 636 -5.46 -16.33 55.78
C LYS A 636 -5.35 -15.02 55.00
N PHE A 637 -4.82 -15.06 53.78
CA PHE A 637 -4.54 -13.88 52.96
C PHE A 637 -5.83 -13.12 52.57
N SER A 638 -6.88 -13.86 52.22
CA SER A 638 -8.17 -13.30 51.82
C SER A 638 -8.88 -12.54 52.96
N GLU A 639 -8.76 -13.07 54.19
CA GLU A 639 -9.34 -12.49 55.41
C GLU A 639 -8.64 -11.17 55.79
N ILE A 640 -7.30 -11.13 55.73
CA ILE A 640 -6.47 -9.96 56.04
C ILE A 640 -6.72 -8.78 55.08
N LEU A 641 -6.94 -9.08 53.80
CA LEU A 641 -7.22 -8.08 52.76
C LEU A 641 -8.56 -7.39 52.98
N SER A 642 -9.54 -8.06 53.57
CA SER A 642 -10.87 -7.48 53.85
C SER A 642 -10.82 -6.39 54.93
N GLU A 643 -9.93 -6.52 55.92
CA GLU A 643 -9.78 -5.58 57.04
C GLU A 643 -8.87 -4.38 56.73
N LYS A 644 -7.84 -4.55 55.87
CA LYS A 644 -6.75 -3.58 55.67
C LYS A 644 -6.72 -2.86 54.31
N ARG A 645 -7.82 -2.83 53.55
CA ARG A 645 -7.92 -2.13 52.23
C ARG A 645 -7.48 -0.65 52.26
N LYS A 646 -7.44 0.01 53.43
CA LYS A 646 -7.07 1.43 53.58
C LYS A 646 -5.55 1.72 53.52
N ASN A 647 -4.68 0.72 53.60
CA ASN A 647 -3.21 0.92 53.65
C ASN A 647 -2.50 0.68 52.32
N PHE A 648 -3.27 0.58 51.22
CA PHE A 648 -2.75 0.28 49.89
C PHE A 648 -2.88 1.50 48.99
N THR A 649 -1.80 1.84 48.28
CA THR A 649 -1.72 2.96 47.36
C THR A 649 -1.86 2.49 45.92
N ILE A 650 -2.46 3.33 45.08
CA ILE A 650 -2.54 3.12 43.62
C ILE A 650 -1.14 3.32 43.03
N VAL A 651 -0.79 2.47 42.06
CA VAL A 651 0.51 2.57 41.39
C VAL A 651 0.43 3.66 40.30
N PRO A 652 1.26 4.72 40.36
CA PRO A 652 1.32 5.70 39.29
C PRO A 652 2.00 5.11 38.04
N HIS A 653 1.62 5.62 36.87
CA HIS A 653 2.36 5.33 35.64
C HIS A 653 3.72 6.03 35.67
N ILE A 654 4.80 5.27 35.49
CA ILE A 654 6.17 5.78 35.46
C ILE A 654 6.88 5.16 34.25
N SER A 655 7.63 5.96 33.50
CA SER A 655 8.47 5.46 32.41
C SER A 655 9.58 4.57 32.96
N VAL A 656 9.71 3.36 32.42
CA VAL A 656 10.69 2.35 32.86
C VAL A 656 11.62 1.96 31.72
N THR A 657 12.83 1.52 32.06
CA THR A 657 13.80 1.00 31.07
C THR A 657 13.41 -0.41 30.63
N PRO A 658 13.04 -0.65 29.35
CA PRO A 658 12.50 -1.92 28.88
C PRO A 658 13.38 -3.15 29.10
N GLU A 659 14.70 -2.98 29.07
CA GLU A 659 15.70 -4.06 29.10
C GLU A 659 15.60 -4.97 30.34
N ARG A 660 15.07 -4.44 31.46
CA ARG A 660 14.94 -5.17 32.72
C ARG A 660 13.63 -5.95 32.85
N SER A 661 12.64 -5.67 31.99
CA SER A 661 11.28 -6.20 32.13
C SER A 661 11.21 -7.73 32.01
N SER A 662 11.87 -8.31 30.99
CA SER A 662 11.89 -9.77 30.79
C SER A 662 12.58 -10.50 31.93
N ILE A 663 13.74 -10.02 32.37
CA ILE A 663 14.51 -10.62 33.47
C ILE A 663 13.68 -10.59 34.75
N PHE A 664 13.00 -9.46 35.00
CA PHE A 664 12.12 -9.33 36.15
C PHE A 664 10.97 -10.33 36.10
N PHE A 665 10.24 -10.43 34.97
CA PHE A 665 9.16 -11.40 34.82
C PHE A 665 9.65 -12.84 35.03
N ASP A 666 10.77 -13.22 34.43
CA ASP A 666 11.32 -14.57 34.57
C ASP A 666 11.61 -14.92 36.05
N SER A 667 11.95 -13.94 36.90
CA SER A 667 12.17 -14.16 38.34
C SER A 667 10.89 -14.36 39.17
N ILE A 668 9.72 -13.91 38.68
CA ILE A 668 8.46 -13.96 39.42
C ILE A 668 7.34 -14.73 38.70
N LYS A 669 7.56 -15.26 37.49
CA LYS A 669 6.56 -15.98 36.68
C LYS A 669 5.87 -17.10 37.46
N ASN A 670 6.60 -17.83 38.31
CA ASN A 670 6.08 -18.92 39.13
C ASN A 670 5.04 -18.48 40.18
N ARG A 671 4.98 -17.19 40.51
CA ARG A 671 4.04 -16.62 41.48
C ARG A 671 2.68 -16.27 40.87
N PHE A 672 2.59 -16.19 39.55
CA PHE A 672 1.34 -15.98 38.83
C PHE A 672 0.57 -17.29 38.55
N ILE A 673 1.07 -18.40 39.07
CA ILE A 673 0.61 -19.75 38.78
C ILE A 673 -0.38 -20.24 39.85
N GLY A 674 -1.49 -20.83 39.42
CA GLY A 674 -2.47 -21.49 40.29
C GLY A 674 -2.04 -22.88 40.78
N GLU A 675 -2.92 -23.57 41.53
CA GLU A 675 -2.64 -24.89 42.12
C GLU A 675 -2.39 -26.02 41.09
N GLU A 676 -2.78 -25.82 39.83
CA GLU A 676 -2.59 -26.77 38.73
C GLU A 676 -1.45 -26.39 37.75
N ASN A 677 -0.50 -25.54 38.15
CA ASN A 677 0.56 -25.05 37.25
C ASN A 677 0.09 -24.24 36.02
N ASN A 678 -1.12 -23.69 36.09
CA ASN A 678 -1.70 -22.91 35.00
C ASN A 678 -1.38 -21.42 35.14
N LEU A 679 -0.89 -20.77 34.07
CA LEU A 679 -0.94 -19.32 33.92
C LEU A 679 -2.36 -18.95 33.45
N PRO A 680 -3.18 -18.32 34.27
CA PRO A 680 -4.56 -18.09 33.86
C PRO A 680 -4.63 -16.98 32.81
N GLN A 681 -5.48 -17.16 31.79
CA GLN A 681 -5.77 -16.17 30.74
C GLN A 681 -5.98 -14.75 31.30
N PHE A 682 -6.62 -14.64 32.47
CA PHE A 682 -6.86 -13.35 33.13
C PHE A 682 -5.58 -12.57 33.47
N VAL A 683 -4.42 -13.21 33.63
CA VAL A 683 -3.16 -12.49 33.92
C VAL A 683 -2.73 -11.68 32.70
N LEU A 684 -2.92 -12.22 31.49
CA LEU A 684 -2.64 -11.52 30.24
C LEU A 684 -3.61 -10.35 30.02
N CYS A 685 -4.89 -10.53 30.37
CA CYS A 685 -5.91 -9.50 30.24
C CYS A 685 -5.81 -8.39 31.30
N ASN A 686 -5.61 -8.75 32.57
CA ASN A 686 -5.64 -7.82 33.69
C ASN A 686 -4.25 -7.22 34.01
N GLY A 687 -3.17 -7.89 33.63
CA GLY A 687 -1.79 -7.49 33.94
C GLY A 687 -1.32 -6.23 33.23
N VAL A 688 -2.05 -5.77 32.21
CA VAL A 688 -1.75 -4.53 31.48
C VAL A 688 -2.33 -3.28 32.14
N ASN A 689 -3.25 -3.44 33.11
CA ASN A 689 -3.91 -2.33 33.79
C ASN A 689 -3.30 -2.09 35.19
N LEU A 690 -2.74 -0.89 35.43
CA LEU A 690 -2.19 -0.48 36.73
C LEU A 690 -3.25 -0.46 37.84
N ASP A 691 -4.53 -0.28 37.51
CA ASP A 691 -5.63 -0.30 38.49
C ASP A 691 -5.80 -1.66 39.15
N ASN A 692 -5.28 -2.73 38.54
CA ASN A 692 -5.28 -4.07 39.12
C ASN A 692 -4.10 -4.32 40.05
N TYR A 693 -3.22 -3.32 40.27
CA TYR A 693 -2.09 -3.42 41.18
C TYR A 693 -2.24 -2.48 42.36
N ARG A 694 -1.82 -2.93 43.54
CA ARG A 694 -1.72 -2.07 44.73
C ARG A 694 -0.43 -2.34 45.46
N VAL A 695 0.11 -1.29 46.08
CA VAL A 695 1.33 -1.38 46.90
C VAL A 695 1.03 -0.89 48.30
N GLY A 696 1.38 -1.67 49.31
CA GLY A 696 1.09 -1.37 50.70
C GLY A 696 1.90 -2.23 51.66
N HIS A 697 1.43 -2.39 52.89
CA HIS A 697 2.07 -3.23 53.89
C HIS A 697 1.11 -4.35 54.31
N ILE A 698 1.52 -5.60 54.09
CA ILE A 698 0.85 -6.79 54.59
C ILE A 698 1.48 -7.13 55.95
N MET A 699 0.72 -6.86 57.02
CA MET A 699 1.22 -6.92 58.42
C MET A 699 2.34 -5.89 58.69
N ASP A 700 2.92 -5.88 59.90
CA ASP A 700 4.01 -4.95 60.29
C ASP A 700 5.35 -5.34 59.62
N SER A 701 5.31 -5.62 58.31
CA SER A 701 6.46 -5.90 57.47
C SER A 701 7.25 -4.61 57.23
N SER A 702 8.58 -4.71 57.22
CA SER A 702 9.46 -3.56 56.95
C SER A 702 9.56 -3.20 55.45
N GLY A 703 8.84 -3.90 54.58
CA GLY A 703 8.86 -3.74 53.13
C GLY A 703 7.50 -3.35 52.55
N PHE A 704 7.50 -2.95 51.29
CA PHE A 704 6.35 -2.58 50.48
C PHE A 704 5.90 -3.76 49.62
N ASP A 705 4.74 -4.30 49.94
CA ASP A 705 4.14 -5.47 49.34
C ASP A 705 3.26 -5.11 48.14
N VAL A 706 3.47 -5.81 47.03
CA VAL A 706 2.71 -5.69 45.78
C VAL A 706 1.67 -6.79 45.72
N ILE A 707 0.41 -6.38 45.51
CA ILE A 707 -0.72 -7.28 45.28
C ILE A 707 -1.36 -7.03 43.91
N PHE A 708 -1.95 -8.07 43.33
CA PHE A 708 -2.59 -8.04 42.02
C PHE A 708 -3.99 -8.65 42.02
N ASN A 709 -4.93 -7.96 41.38
CA ASN A 709 -6.32 -8.38 41.27
C ASN A 709 -6.51 -9.33 40.08
N THR A 710 -6.98 -10.54 40.36
CA THR A 710 -7.25 -11.60 39.38
C THR A 710 -8.74 -11.83 39.16
N THR A 711 -9.58 -10.85 39.47
CA THR A 711 -11.03 -10.98 39.29
C THR A 711 -11.37 -11.05 37.80
N ILE A 712 -12.16 -12.05 37.42
CA ILE A 712 -12.48 -12.38 36.01
C ILE A 712 -13.72 -11.62 35.53
N ASN A 713 -14.70 -11.37 36.41
CA ASN A 713 -15.94 -10.66 36.09
C ASN A 713 -16.35 -9.76 37.27
N SER A 714 -16.98 -8.62 37.01
CA SER A 714 -17.40 -7.64 38.03
C SER A 714 -18.37 -8.19 39.06
N ASP A 715 -19.04 -9.30 38.74
CA ASP A 715 -20.02 -9.97 39.60
C ASP A 715 -19.39 -10.93 40.63
N MET A 716 -18.07 -11.18 40.52
CA MET A 716 -17.32 -12.04 41.44
C MET A 716 -16.61 -11.19 42.50
N PRO A 717 -16.43 -11.69 43.73
CA PRO A 717 -15.69 -10.97 44.76
C PRO A 717 -14.23 -10.76 44.34
N ASP A 718 -13.71 -9.57 44.64
CA ASP A 718 -12.32 -9.18 44.38
C ASP A 718 -11.33 -10.24 44.89
N LYS A 719 -10.64 -10.92 43.97
CA LYS A 719 -9.57 -11.87 44.29
C LYS A 719 -8.22 -11.20 44.10
N TRP A 720 -7.61 -10.74 45.19
CA TRP A 720 -6.25 -10.22 45.19
C TRP A 720 -5.26 -11.34 45.50
N ASN A 721 -4.05 -11.28 44.92
CA ASN A 721 -2.97 -12.23 45.13
C ASN A 721 -1.67 -11.47 45.41
N TYR A 722 -0.84 -12.00 46.32
CA TYR A 722 0.47 -11.44 46.62
C TYR A 722 1.50 -11.78 45.53
N ILE A 723 2.25 -10.78 45.08
CA ILE A 723 3.32 -10.95 44.09
C ILE A 723 4.69 -10.94 44.77
N ALA A 724 5.10 -9.82 45.36
CA ALA A 724 6.46 -9.60 45.87
C ALA A 724 6.52 -8.43 46.86
N SER A 725 7.64 -8.30 47.58
CA SER A 725 7.89 -7.23 48.55
C SER A 725 9.24 -6.55 48.28
N PHE A 726 9.28 -5.22 48.42
CA PHE A 726 10.41 -4.35 48.10
C PHE A 726 10.82 -3.49 49.29
N LYS A 727 12.09 -3.07 49.36
CA LYS A 727 12.57 -2.22 50.47
C LYS A 727 12.07 -0.79 50.38
N LYS A 728 11.88 -0.26 49.17
CA LYS A 728 11.45 1.12 48.93
C LYS A 728 10.20 1.16 48.07
N LEU A 729 9.34 2.15 48.34
CA LEU A 729 8.11 2.38 47.58
C LEU A 729 8.39 2.60 46.08
N ASN A 730 9.41 3.39 45.74
CA ASN A 730 9.78 3.64 44.34
C ASN A 730 10.22 2.37 43.61
N GLU A 731 10.91 1.44 44.29
CA GLU A 731 11.30 0.15 43.71
C GLU A 731 10.07 -0.73 43.42
N ALA A 732 9.06 -0.70 44.29
CA ALA A 732 7.79 -1.39 44.06
C ALA A 732 7.01 -0.79 42.88
N PHE A 733 6.97 0.54 42.75
CA PHE A 733 6.33 1.21 41.61
C PHE A 733 7.06 0.91 40.29
N GLU A 734 8.39 0.96 40.28
CA GLU A 734 9.20 0.59 39.10
C GLU A 734 8.96 -0.87 38.69
N ALA A 735 8.94 -1.79 39.66
CA ALA A 735 8.69 -3.21 39.42
C ALA A 735 7.32 -3.49 38.80
N VAL A 736 6.26 -2.84 39.28
CA VAL A 736 4.92 -2.98 38.70
C VAL A 736 4.86 -2.42 37.28
N ASN A 737 5.47 -1.25 37.02
CA ASN A 737 5.51 -0.68 35.68
C ASN A 737 6.34 -1.54 34.70
N LEU A 738 7.44 -2.17 35.16
CA LEU A 738 8.19 -3.17 34.38
C LEU A 738 7.36 -4.41 34.05
N LEU A 739 6.58 -4.90 35.02
CA LEU A 739 5.70 -6.05 34.83
C LEU A 739 4.57 -5.74 33.84
N ARG A 740 3.92 -4.58 33.99
CA ARG A 740 2.93 -4.09 33.04
C ARG A 740 3.52 -3.99 31.64
N TYR A 741 4.69 -3.34 31.50
CA TYR A 741 5.36 -3.21 30.22
C TYR A 741 5.60 -4.58 29.57
N TYR A 742 6.06 -5.57 30.36
CA TYR A 742 6.24 -6.93 29.88
C TYR A 742 4.94 -7.56 29.36
N PHE A 743 3.83 -7.47 30.11
CA PHE A 743 2.55 -8.01 29.67
C PHE A 743 2.00 -7.29 28.43
N VAL A 744 2.19 -5.97 28.31
CA VAL A 744 1.83 -5.23 27.10
C VAL A 744 2.62 -5.74 25.90
N GLN A 745 3.95 -5.88 26.00
CA GLN A 745 4.78 -6.38 24.90
C GLN A 745 4.42 -7.83 24.55
N LEU A 746 4.19 -8.68 25.53
CA LEU A 746 3.80 -10.07 25.30
C LEU A 746 2.45 -10.15 24.56
N ASN A 747 1.45 -9.35 24.97
CA ASN A 747 0.18 -9.24 24.25
C ASN A 747 0.40 -8.78 22.80
N LEU A 748 1.15 -7.69 22.58
CA LEU A 748 1.44 -7.18 21.23
C LEU A 748 2.17 -8.20 20.33
N GLU A 749 2.99 -9.09 20.91
CA GLU A 749 3.67 -10.16 20.16
C GLU A 749 2.74 -11.34 19.79
N MET A 750 1.72 -11.59 20.59
CA MET A 750 0.74 -12.68 20.41
C MET A 750 -0.48 -12.26 19.60
N GLU A 751 -0.79 -10.96 19.59
CA GLU A 751 -1.88 -10.39 18.81
C GLU A 751 -1.63 -10.57 17.31
N GLY A 752 -2.71 -10.84 16.59
CA GLY A 752 -2.67 -11.11 15.18
C GLY A 752 -4.05 -11.49 14.66
N MET A 753 -4.09 -11.82 13.39
CA MET A 753 -5.27 -12.30 12.70
C MET A 753 -4.82 -13.38 11.72
N HIS A 754 -5.60 -14.44 11.59
CA HIS A 754 -5.43 -15.40 10.50
C HIS A 754 -6.71 -15.49 9.70
N MET A 755 -6.59 -15.37 8.38
CA MET A 755 -7.70 -15.54 7.46
C MET A 755 -7.62 -16.93 6.81
N ILE A 756 -8.72 -17.69 6.90
CA ILE A 756 -8.85 -19.01 6.31
C ILE A 756 -9.78 -18.89 5.11
N GLU A 757 -9.27 -19.21 3.92
CA GLU A 757 -10.06 -19.26 2.70
C GLU A 757 -10.71 -20.65 2.57
N HIS A 758 -12.04 -20.70 2.53
CA HIS A 758 -12.73 -21.99 2.57
C HIS A 758 -12.53 -22.80 1.30
N ASN A 759 -12.38 -22.17 0.13
CA ASN A 759 -12.09 -22.87 -1.12
C ASN A 759 -10.80 -23.73 -1.05
N LEU A 760 -9.84 -23.36 -0.19
CA LEU A 760 -8.61 -24.14 0.03
C LEU A 760 -8.80 -25.35 0.94
N LEU A 761 -9.98 -25.49 1.56
CA LEU A 761 -10.37 -26.66 2.35
C LEU A 761 -11.07 -27.73 1.50
N LEU A 762 -11.18 -27.52 0.19
CA LEU A 762 -11.79 -28.50 -0.71
C LEU A 762 -11.02 -29.83 -0.63
N PRO A 763 -11.74 -30.96 -0.46
CA PRO A 763 -11.10 -32.27 -0.44
C PRO A 763 -10.47 -32.56 -1.80
N VAL A 764 -9.18 -32.88 -1.81
CA VAL A 764 -8.43 -33.23 -3.01
C VAL A 764 -7.83 -34.64 -2.90
N SER A 765 -7.79 -35.34 -4.03
CA SER A 765 -7.10 -36.62 -4.15
C SER A 765 -5.57 -36.43 -4.06
N LEU A 766 -4.83 -37.53 -3.91
CA LEU A 766 -3.36 -37.53 -4.04
C LEU A 766 -2.87 -37.02 -5.41
N SER A 767 -3.72 -37.09 -6.44
CA SER A 767 -3.45 -36.56 -7.77
C SER A 767 -3.91 -35.11 -7.96
N GLY A 768 -4.38 -34.44 -6.89
CA GLY A 768 -4.83 -33.05 -6.91
C GLY A 768 -6.23 -32.84 -7.50
N ARG A 769 -7.00 -33.90 -7.73
CA ARG A 769 -8.38 -33.78 -8.24
C ARG A 769 -9.34 -33.53 -7.09
N ILE A 770 -10.23 -32.55 -7.26
CA ILE A 770 -11.26 -32.23 -6.27
C ILE A 770 -12.25 -33.40 -6.15
N LEU A 771 -12.51 -33.82 -4.91
CA LEU A 771 -13.34 -34.98 -4.55
C LEU A 771 -14.64 -34.53 -3.88
N ILE A 772 -15.64 -34.17 -4.66
CA ILE A 772 -16.94 -33.73 -4.16
C ILE A 772 -18.05 -34.75 -4.43
N SER A 773 -19.04 -34.78 -3.54
CA SER A 773 -20.27 -35.58 -3.61
C SER A 773 -21.49 -34.68 -3.83
N GLU A 774 -22.65 -35.28 -4.12
CA GLU A 774 -23.91 -34.50 -4.23
C GLU A 774 -24.30 -33.78 -2.93
N ASP A 775 -23.96 -34.35 -1.77
CA ASP A 775 -24.28 -33.79 -0.45
C ASP A 775 -23.28 -32.71 0.01
N THR A 776 -22.29 -32.36 -0.83
CA THR A 776 -21.31 -31.33 -0.48
C THR A 776 -21.99 -29.97 -0.45
N ASP A 777 -21.94 -29.30 0.70
CA ASP A 777 -22.39 -27.91 0.83
C ASP A 777 -21.47 -27.00 0.03
N LYS A 778 -21.93 -26.58 -1.15
CA LYS A 778 -21.17 -25.71 -2.04
C LYS A 778 -20.97 -24.33 -1.43
N GLU A 779 -21.97 -23.83 -0.69
CA GLU A 779 -21.96 -22.47 -0.16
C GLU A 779 -20.80 -22.30 0.81
N PHE A 780 -20.50 -23.34 1.59
CA PHE A 780 -19.35 -23.36 2.49
C PHE A 780 -18.02 -23.05 1.79
N TYR A 781 -17.81 -23.51 0.55
CA TYR A 781 -16.54 -23.38 -0.17
C TYR A 781 -16.48 -22.14 -1.09
N THR A 782 -17.62 -21.55 -1.43
CA THR A 782 -17.70 -20.45 -2.40
C THR A 782 -17.64 -19.09 -1.74
N HIS A 783 -16.58 -18.31 -2.02
CA HIS A 783 -16.41 -16.93 -1.54
C HIS A 783 -16.59 -16.74 -0.02
N GLN A 784 -16.35 -17.78 0.78
CA GLN A 784 -16.35 -17.72 2.24
C GLN A 784 -14.93 -17.65 2.79
N VAL A 785 -14.77 -16.82 3.82
CA VAL A 785 -13.56 -16.73 4.63
C VAL A 785 -13.92 -16.77 6.11
N SER A 786 -13.10 -17.43 6.91
CA SER A 786 -13.16 -17.36 8.37
C SER A 786 -11.99 -16.55 8.90
N ILE A 787 -12.25 -15.75 9.92
CA ILE A 787 -11.22 -14.96 10.62
C ILE A 787 -10.99 -15.61 11.98
N VAL A 788 -9.72 -15.87 12.30
CA VAL A 788 -9.29 -16.43 13.58
C VAL A 788 -8.48 -15.38 14.33
N LEU A 789 -8.89 -15.10 15.57
CA LEU A 789 -8.27 -14.14 16.48
C LEU A 789 -7.95 -14.87 17.80
N PRO A 790 -6.88 -14.47 18.52
CA PRO A 790 -6.67 -14.95 19.88
C PRO A 790 -7.74 -14.36 20.82
N ASP A 791 -8.35 -15.19 21.65
CA ASP A 791 -9.34 -14.77 22.66
C ASP A 791 -8.71 -14.49 24.04
N TRP A 792 -7.39 -14.64 24.15
CA TRP A 792 -6.62 -14.50 25.40
C TRP A 792 -5.83 -13.20 25.52
N SER A 793 -5.83 -12.32 24.51
CA SER A 793 -5.24 -10.99 24.61
C SER A 793 -6.12 -10.04 25.41
N ALA A 794 -5.53 -8.97 25.96
CA ALA A 794 -6.29 -7.98 26.73
C ALA A 794 -7.26 -7.14 25.87
N ARG A 795 -6.91 -6.89 24.60
CA ARG A 795 -7.77 -6.23 23.63
C ARG A 795 -8.80 -7.21 23.11
#